data_AF-A0A9P0JQ20-F1
#
_entry.id   AF-A0A9P0JQ20-F1
#
_cell.length_a   1.000
_cell.length_b   1.000
_cell.length_c   1.000
_cell.angle_alpha   90.00
_cell.angle_beta   90.00
_cell.angle_gamma   90.00
#
_symmetry.space_group_name_H-M   'P 1'
#
loop_
_entity.id
_entity.type
_entity.pdbx_description
1 polymer ?
#
loop_
_entity_poly.entity_id
_entity_poly.type
_entity_poly.pdbx_seq_one_letter_code
_entity_poly.pdbx_strand_id
1 'polypeptide(L)'
;MIQSRKPDEWAPEEDDITSLSNVYDGQLQCDEETEILMELEAVPESLDGGIPSDVKMIAVAVDNNDEPMLFAENVGDEIIPVVDKEYEKNDTLESCSSDSKHPIANTVLTEYHSDLNYQTETCSSSNESVSSAATIEKKGRKRSRNCKKWKNNIRKTKKAAGEEYVSAKQKVIPAKSMKLPCGVDCKKKCTLNISSDDRASIYSQFWSSELLVDQKRQFIAGCIEEVPVQRVRTRTGSRAGKRKYSLRYFFTVNGKKISVCRTFFINTLSISQTSIRFALTKRLSSGVVIPDQRGKHEPPNKIGPEVRNIIREHIQKFPCVDSHYSRNKSQRRYLGSHLSISKMYQCFYEECIEKKLSQAEIPKQWLYADIFNTEFNLSFKEPDNDTCDTCDEFLIKLKDAGSVEERNELQKKYEAHLLDADNRYKYKRKDKEGARAQPGIKMITVDLQKCLATPLLKNCQSFYSLKLWTFNYTIYDATDKSADCFVWDESVAGRGGNEMASCMMRYILDLPNSIERIIIWSDNCPSQNRNQQMIMCYSYLLMMKPSLKCIEHKFLLRGHTHMEADTVHARIEKQIKSLPQFQICTPWDWQQLIRLCGPNIAVKEMETDNFKNFNDLQGCIFQSKKKTVTNQTFFVSKVVHMKFLAETPGVMHFKTKFCQENFEQIDYHRVNRRSTRQLNNPSTSSLPTLLPIRNDPKPISTKKYTDLQKLLKWVPQRFHGYYKNLRHEAVHEDD
;
A
#
# COMPACT_ATOMS: atom_id res chain seq x y z
N MET A 1 -52.86 -32.51 49.72
CA MET A 1 -52.08 -33.28 50.71
C MET A 1 -51.69 -34.60 50.07
N ILE A 2 -50.36 -34.86 50.01
CA ILE A 2 -49.67 -36.18 50.13
C ILE A 2 -50.03 -37.21 49.03
N GLN A 3 -49.19 -37.61 48.07
CA GLN A 3 -47.79 -38.10 47.99
C GLN A 3 -47.82 -39.56 47.42
N SER A 4 -46.64 -39.99 46.95
CA SER A 4 -46.11 -41.36 46.77
C SER A 4 -46.54 -42.12 45.49
N ARG A 5 -45.65 -42.41 44.53
CA ARG A 5 -44.44 -43.29 44.44
C ARG A 5 -44.73 -44.80 44.45
N LYS A 6 -44.29 -45.49 43.38
CA LYS A 6 -43.96 -46.93 43.25
C LYS A 6 -43.35 -47.22 41.83
N PRO A 7 -42.69 -48.37 41.55
CA PRO A 7 -41.25 -48.57 41.73
C PRO A 7 -40.51 -49.27 40.54
N ASP A 8 -39.22 -49.54 40.76
CA ASP A 8 -38.21 -50.29 39.99
C ASP A 8 -38.47 -51.81 39.83
N GLU A 9 -37.80 -52.46 38.85
CA GLU A 9 -37.19 -53.81 38.96
C GLU A 9 -36.19 -54.12 37.80
N TRP A 10 -35.28 -55.07 38.03
CA TRP A 10 -33.91 -55.16 37.49
C TRP A 10 -33.57 -56.54 36.86
N ALA A 11 -33.18 -56.56 35.56
CA ALA A 11 -32.28 -57.47 34.76
C ALA A 11 -32.42 -59.02 34.77
N PRO A 12 -31.57 -59.86 34.08
CA PRO A 12 -30.59 -59.70 32.96
C PRO A 12 -30.62 -60.82 31.84
N GLU A 13 -29.57 -60.89 30.98
CA GLU A 13 -29.04 -62.02 30.11
C GLU A 13 -29.82 -62.42 28.82
N GLU A 14 -29.30 -62.99 27.71
CA GLU A 14 -28.00 -63.32 27.07
C GLU A 14 -28.28 -63.67 25.56
N ASP A 15 -27.24 -64.01 24.79
CA ASP A 15 -27.09 -64.17 23.32
C ASP A 15 -28.01 -65.18 22.55
N ASP A 16 -28.21 -64.98 21.23
CA ASP A 16 -27.81 -65.94 20.14
C ASP A 16 -28.37 -65.63 18.71
N ILE A 17 -27.44 -65.48 17.77
CA ILE A 17 -27.22 -66.16 16.47
C ILE A 17 -28.41 -66.53 15.52
N THR A 18 -28.39 -65.86 14.35
CA THR A 18 -28.67 -66.25 12.93
C THR A 18 -29.69 -67.36 12.55
N SER A 19 -30.47 -67.13 11.48
CA SER A 19 -30.28 -67.84 10.18
C SER A 19 -31.31 -67.47 9.10
N LEU A 20 -30.88 -67.68 7.85
CA LEU A 20 -31.62 -67.84 6.56
C LEU A 20 -32.07 -66.57 5.81
N SER A 21 -31.85 -66.37 4.50
CA SER A 21 -31.04 -67.07 3.48
C SER A 21 -31.19 -66.33 2.12
N ASN A 22 -30.05 -65.95 1.54
CA ASN A 22 -29.60 -65.96 0.13
C ASN A 22 -30.58 -65.82 -1.06
N VAL A 23 -30.43 -64.80 -1.92
CA VAL A 23 -29.55 -64.64 -3.14
C VAL A 23 -30.18 -65.18 -4.44
N TYR A 24 -30.39 -64.28 -5.42
CA TYR A 24 -30.16 -64.43 -6.88
C TYR A 24 -30.26 -62.98 -7.48
N ASP A 25 -29.20 -62.26 -7.85
CA ASP A 25 -28.23 -62.36 -8.96
C ASP A 25 -28.67 -61.60 -10.24
N GLY A 26 -27.74 -60.86 -10.86
CA GLY A 26 -27.82 -60.48 -12.29
C GLY A 26 -27.88 -58.99 -12.74
N GLN A 27 -26.73 -58.31 -12.70
CA GLN A 27 -26.09 -57.45 -13.74
C GLN A 27 -26.79 -56.25 -14.46
N LEU A 28 -26.08 -55.11 -14.39
CA LEU A 28 -25.75 -54.06 -15.39
C LEU A 28 -26.68 -53.79 -16.60
N GLN A 29 -27.11 -52.52 -16.79
CA GLN A 29 -26.56 -51.59 -17.81
C GLN A 29 -27.16 -50.17 -17.72
N CYS A 30 -26.56 -49.27 -18.51
CA CYS A 30 -26.56 -47.80 -18.49
C CYS A 30 -27.73 -47.17 -19.27
N ASP A 31 -27.81 -45.84 -19.18
CA ASP A 31 -28.47 -44.87 -20.07
C ASP A 31 -29.98 -44.65 -19.88
N GLU A 32 -30.44 -43.42 -19.60
CA GLU A 32 -30.76 -42.39 -20.62
C GLU A 32 -31.43 -41.15 -20.00
N GLU A 33 -31.29 -40.03 -20.71
CA GLU A 33 -31.74 -38.66 -20.42
C GLU A 33 -33.27 -38.50 -20.48
N THR A 34 -33.81 -37.43 -19.90
CA THR A 34 -35.18 -36.98 -20.22
C THR A 34 -35.23 -35.44 -20.30
N GLU A 35 -35.27 -34.96 -21.54
CA GLU A 35 -35.76 -33.64 -21.95
C GLU A 35 -37.29 -33.56 -21.77
N ILE A 36 -37.81 -32.38 -21.44
CA ILE A 36 -39.20 -32.02 -21.69
C ILE A 36 -39.24 -30.67 -22.42
N LEU A 37 -39.77 -30.74 -23.64
CA LEU A 37 -40.07 -29.69 -24.61
C LEU A 37 -41.17 -28.73 -24.13
N MET A 38 -41.04 -27.45 -24.51
CA MET A 38 -42.16 -26.49 -24.58
C MET A 38 -42.47 -26.20 -26.04
N GLU A 39 -43.66 -26.61 -26.49
CA GLU A 39 -44.26 -26.23 -27.78
C GLU A 39 -45.13 -24.97 -27.63
N LEU A 40 -45.07 -24.15 -28.69
CA LEU A 40 -45.83 -22.94 -28.97
C LEU A 40 -47.09 -23.27 -29.76
N GLU A 41 -48.17 -22.49 -29.58
CA GLU A 41 -49.23 -22.09 -30.55
C GLU A 41 -50.40 -21.46 -29.75
N ALA A 42 -51.24 -20.50 -30.16
CA ALA A 42 -51.40 -19.64 -31.33
C ALA A 42 -52.38 -18.48 -30.93
N VAL A 43 -52.49 -17.48 -31.80
CA VAL A 43 -53.21 -16.19 -31.70
C VAL A 43 -54.76 -16.32 -31.78
N PRO A 44 -55.53 -15.33 -31.30
CA PRO A 44 -56.46 -14.65 -32.21
C PRO A 44 -56.52 -13.10 -32.06
N GLU A 45 -56.85 -12.44 -33.17
CA GLU A 45 -56.98 -10.99 -33.42
C GLU A 45 -58.22 -10.33 -32.78
N SER A 46 -58.13 -9.04 -32.43
CA SER A 46 -59.06 -7.96 -32.87
C SER A 46 -58.66 -6.55 -32.36
N LEU A 47 -58.54 -5.61 -33.32
CA LEU A 47 -58.79 -4.14 -33.38
C LEU A 47 -59.04 -3.38 -32.05
N ASP A 48 -58.51 -2.16 -31.77
CA ASP A 48 -58.59 -0.93 -32.58
C ASP A 48 -57.69 0.23 -31.99
N GLY A 49 -57.29 1.21 -32.82
CA GLY A 49 -57.08 2.62 -32.37
C GLY A 49 -55.68 3.19 -32.02
N GLY A 50 -55.00 3.83 -32.99
CA GLY A 50 -54.45 5.19 -32.82
C GLY A 50 -52.93 5.41 -32.63
N ILE A 51 -52.24 5.83 -33.71
CA ILE A 51 -50.88 6.43 -33.77
C ILE A 51 -51.02 7.98 -33.69
N PRO A 52 -50.02 8.76 -33.22
CA PRO A 52 -48.97 9.34 -34.11
C PRO A 52 -47.55 9.30 -33.48
N SER A 53 -46.53 8.73 -34.11
CA SER A 53 -45.69 9.23 -35.23
C SER A 53 -44.65 10.29 -34.81
N ASP A 54 -43.38 9.90 -34.67
CA ASP A 54 -42.37 10.10 -35.73
C ASP A 54 -40.93 9.91 -35.23
N VAL A 55 -40.32 8.81 -35.68
CA VAL A 55 -38.87 8.60 -35.74
C VAL A 55 -38.52 8.51 -37.21
N LYS A 56 -37.58 9.36 -37.69
CA LYS A 56 -36.90 9.16 -38.97
C LYS A 56 -35.38 9.21 -38.79
N MET A 57 -34.79 8.08 -39.15
CA MET A 57 -33.38 7.84 -39.46
C MET A 57 -32.97 8.56 -40.75
N ILE A 58 -31.79 9.18 -40.79
CA ILE A 58 -30.99 9.45 -42.01
C ILE A 58 -29.51 9.44 -41.57
N ALA A 59 -28.76 8.36 -41.84
CA ALA A 59 -27.90 8.10 -43.02
C ALA A 59 -26.60 8.92 -43.08
N VAL A 60 -25.49 8.19 -43.14
CA VAL A 60 -24.10 8.65 -43.31
C VAL A 60 -23.82 8.88 -44.79
N ALA A 61 -23.22 10.03 -45.12
CA ALA A 61 -22.61 10.28 -46.42
C ALA A 61 -21.20 10.85 -46.23
N VAL A 62 -20.27 10.31 -47.00
CA VAL A 62 -18.89 10.77 -47.19
C VAL A 62 -18.86 11.48 -48.54
N ASP A 63 -18.25 12.66 -48.62
CA ASP A 63 -17.57 13.06 -49.86
C ASP A 63 -16.51 14.15 -49.62
N ASN A 64 -15.53 14.13 -50.53
CA ASN A 64 -14.25 14.80 -50.50
C ASN A 64 -14.26 16.22 -51.08
N ASN A 65 -13.16 16.93 -50.77
CA ASN A 65 -12.46 17.96 -51.55
C ASN A 65 -12.84 19.46 -51.40
N ASP A 66 -11.77 20.21 -51.06
CA ASP A 66 -11.29 21.46 -51.67
C ASP A 66 -11.04 22.63 -50.68
N GLU A 67 -9.75 22.87 -50.41
CA GLU A 67 -9.16 24.15 -50.02
C GLU A 67 -8.96 25.03 -51.28
N PRO A 68 -9.00 26.38 -51.19
CA PRO A 68 -7.73 27.12 -50.96
C PRO A 68 -7.82 28.47 -50.19
N MET A 69 -6.76 28.72 -49.39
CA MET A 69 -5.92 29.93 -49.25
C MET A 69 -6.47 31.33 -48.86
N LEU A 70 -5.95 31.80 -47.71
CA LEU A 70 -5.34 33.12 -47.36
C LEU A 70 -6.10 34.45 -47.60
N PHE A 71 -6.28 35.27 -46.54
CA PHE A 71 -5.55 36.54 -46.27
C PHE A 71 -6.11 37.32 -45.03
N ALA A 72 -5.16 37.92 -44.29
CA ALA A 72 -5.21 39.21 -43.54
C ALA A 72 -5.90 39.38 -42.16
N GLU A 73 -5.03 39.52 -41.14
CA GLU A 73 -4.88 40.58 -40.11
C GLU A 73 -6.03 41.09 -39.21
N ASN A 74 -5.77 40.93 -37.90
CA ASN A 74 -5.95 41.83 -36.74
C ASN A 74 -7.34 42.42 -36.40
N VAL A 75 -7.80 42.15 -35.16
CA VAL A 75 -7.92 43.09 -34.01
C VAL A 75 -8.89 42.48 -32.97
N GLY A 76 -8.54 42.56 -31.68
CA GLY A 76 -9.53 42.83 -30.63
C GLY A 76 -10.03 41.65 -29.79
N ASP A 77 -9.59 41.68 -28.53
CA ASP A 77 -10.40 41.53 -27.32
C ASP A 77 -10.79 40.13 -26.76
N GLU A 78 -10.34 39.97 -25.51
CA GLU A 78 -10.99 39.34 -24.36
C GLU A 78 -11.52 37.90 -24.50
N ILE A 79 -10.66 36.94 -24.16
CA ILE A 79 -11.08 35.56 -23.90
C ILE A 79 -11.42 35.41 -22.41
N ILE A 80 -12.72 35.37 -22.14
CA ILE A 80 -13.35 34.72 -20.99
C ILE A 80 -13.30 33.21 -21.24
N PRO A 81 -12.72 32.36 -20.36
CA PRO A 81 -12.77 30.93 -20.56
C PRO A 81 -14.13 30.36 -20.10
N VAL A 82 -14.79 29.84 -21.13
CA VAL A 82 -15.94 28.94 -21.21
C VAL A 82 -16.01 27.91 -20.08
N VAL A 83 -17.23 27.81 -19.54
CA VAL A 83 -17.77 26.72 -18.72
C VAL A 83 -17.97 25.49 -19.61
N ASP A 84 -17.25 24.40 -19.33
CA ASP A 84 -17.57 23.10 -19.93
C ASP A 84 -18.41 22.24 -19.00
N LYS A 85 -19.50 21.76 -19.62
CA LYS A 85 -20.65 21.05 -19.05
C LYS A 85 -20.27 19.68 -18.49
N GLU A 86 -20.86 19.40 -17.34
CA GLU A 86 -20.90 18.09 -16.70
C GLU A 86 -21.68 17.10 -17.58
N TYR A 87 -21.07 15.93 -17.82
CA TYR A 87 -21.73 14.75 -18.33
C TYR A 87 -22.31 13.97 -17.14
N GLU A 88 -23.63 13.92 -17.03
CA GLU A 88 -24.35 13.02 -16.14
C GLU A 88 -24.10 11.56 -16.55
N LYS A 89 -23.64 10.75 -15.60
CA LYS A 89 -23.73 9.29 -15.69
C LYS A 89 -24.53 8.79 -14.50
N ASN A 90 -25.79 8.45 -14.79
CA ASN A 90 -26.58 7.51 -14.01
C ASN A 90 -25.93 6.14 -14.13
N ASP A 91 -25.57 5.50 -13.02
CA ASP A 91 -25.34 4.07 -12.97
C ASP A 91 -25.88 3.52 -11.64
N THR A 92 -27.08 2.94 -11.77
CA THR A 92 -27.66 1.92 -10.90
C THR A 92 -26.74 0.70 -10.87
N LEU A 93 -26.32 0.26 -9.67
CA LEU A 93 -25.58 -0.99 -9.49
C LEU A 93 -26.41 -1.97 -8.66
N GLU A 94 -27.17 -2.77 -9.40
CA GLU A 94 -27.63 -4.09 -8.98
C GLU A 94 -26.46 -5.08 -8.94
N SER A 95 -26.62 -6.05 -8.05
CA SER A 95 -25.78 -7.22 -7.85
C SER A 95 -25.57 -8.05 -9.12
N CYS A 96 -24.35 -8.55 -9.34
CA CYS A 96 -24.18 -9.93 -9.81
C CYS A 96 -22.75 -10.45 -9.61
N SER A 97 -22.71 -11.64 -9.03
CA SER A 97 -21.63 -12.62 -8.97
C SER A 97 -21.18 -13.07 -10.36
N SER A 98 -19.88 -13.29 -10.56
CA SER A 98 -19.40 -14.12 -11.67
C SER A 98 -18.07 -14.78 -11.37
N ASP A 99 -18.10 -16.10 -11.47
CA ASP A 99 -16.99 -17.05 -11.59
C ASP A 99 -15.96 -16.65 -12.67
N SER A 100 -14.69 -16.98 -12.45
CA SER A 100 -13.73 -17.11 -13.55
C SER A 100 -12.82 -18.32 -13.35
N LYS A 101 -13.07 -19.33 -14.17
CA LYS A 101 -12.21 -20.48 -14.46
C LYS A 101 -10.92 -20.00 -15.15
N HIS A 102 -9.76 -20.50 -14.70
CA HIS A 102 -8.49 -20.39 -15.45
C HIS A 102 -8.15 -21.75 -16.09
N PRO A 103 -7.75 -21.80 -17.37
CA PRO A 103 -7.06 -22.95 -17.92
C PRO A 103 -5.53 -22.81 -17.76
N ILE A 104 -4.93 -23.97 -17.50
CA ILE A 104 -3.51 -24.26 -17.30
C ILE A 104 -2.82 -24.41 -18.66
N ALA A 105 -1.60 -23.90 -18.80
CA ALA A 105 -0.61 -24.46 -19.73
C ALA A 105 0.82 -24.31 -19.18
N ASN A 106 1.52 -25.45 -19.23
CA ASN A 106 2.74 -25.86 -18.54
C ASN A 106 4.08 -25.22 -19.00
N THR A 107 4.97 -25.08 -18.00
CA THR A 107 6.36 -25.60 -17.90
C THR A 107 7.39 -25.29 -18.99
N VAL A 108 8.52 -24.65 -18.61
CA VAL A 108 9.90 -25.15 -18.83
C VAL A 108 10.83 -24.66 -17.70
N LEU A 109 11.59 -25.59 -17.14
CA LEU A 109 12.69 -25.49 -16.16
C LEU A 109 13.89 -24.67 -16.69
N THR A 110 14.64 -23.99 -15.82
CA THR A 110 16.02 -24.39 -15.41
C THR A 110 16.78 -23.30 -14.62
N GLU A 111 17.45 -23.79 -13.57
CA GLU A 111 18.83 -23.49 -13.13
C GLU A 111 19.19 -22.21 -12.35
N TYR A 112 19.52 -22.50 -11.08
CA TYR A 112 20.49 -21.83 -10.21
C TYR A 112 21.74 -21.35 -10.96
N HIS A 113 22.15 -20.09 -10.73
CA HIS A 113 23.57 -19.77 -10.62
C HIS A 113 23.83 -18.62 -9.65
N SER A 114 24.83 -18.88 -8.83
CA SER A 114 25.42 -18.14 -7.72
C SER A 114 25.91 -16.73 -8.03
N ASP A 115 25.72 -15.86 -7.05
CA ASP A 115 26.31 -14.54 -6.94
C ASP A 115 27.85 -14.56 -6.98
N LEU A 116 28.43 -13.80 -7.90
CA LEU A 116 29.81 -13.32 -7.78
C LEU A 116 29.86 -11.82 -8.06
N ASN A 117 30.32 -11.11 -7.03
CA ASN A 117 30.45 -9.68 -6.91
C ASN A 117 31.57 -9.18 -7.84
N TYR A 118 31.26 -8.33 -8.82
CA TYR A 118 32.27 -7.60 -9.59
C TYR A 118 31.84 -6.14 -9.77
N GLN A 119 32.53 -5.26 -9.05
CA GLN A 119 32.43 -3.82 -9.22
C GLN A 119 33.07 -3.40 -10.56
N THR A 120 32.43 -2.44 -11.24
CA THR A 120 33.07 -1.32 -11.96
C THR A 120 31.99 -0.48 -12.66
N GLU A 121 31.82 0.71 -12.09
CA GLU A 121 31.71 2.07 -12.67
C GLU A 121 30.95 2.36 -13.97
N THR A 122 30.22 3.47 -13.90
CA THR A 122 29.40 4.05 -14.97
C THR A 122 30.16 5.20 -15.63
N CYS A 123 29.91 5.35 -16.92
CA CYS A 123 30.31 6.47 -17.77
C CYS A 123 29.92 7.84 -17.17
N SER A 124 30.90 8.66 -16.78
CA SER A 124 30.99 10.14 -16.88
C SER A 124 32.24 10.60 -16.12
N SER A 125 33.27 11.06 -16.83
CA SER A 125 34.50 11.59 -16.22
C SER A 125 34.37 13.09 -15.99
N SER A 126 34.48 13.50 -14.73
CA SER A 126 35.02 14.80 -14.30
C SER A 126 35.84 14.51 -13.05
N ASN A 127 37.17 14.56 -13.19
CA ASN A 127 38.12 14.30 -12.11
C ASN A 127 38.23 15.54 -11.21
N GLU A 128 37.76 15.43 -9.98
CA GLU A 128 38.38 16.11 -8.84
C GLU A 128 38.59 15.06 -7.74
N SER A 129 39.83 14.98 -7.27
CA SER A 129 40.32 14.02 -6.30
C SER A 129 39.94 14.44 -4.88
N VAL A 130 39.00 13.75 -4.24
CA VAL A 130 38.81 13.76 -2.78
C VAL A 130 38.50 12.35 -2.28
N SER A 131 39.09 12.03 -1.13
CA SER A 131 39.19 10.76 -0.42
C SER A 131 37.93 9.88 -0.35
N SER A 132 38.15 8.57 -0.45
CA SER A 132 37.20 7.47 -0.32
C SER A 132 36.44 7.47 1.02
N ALA A 133 35.17 7.86 0.98
CA ALA A 133 34.15 7.47 1.93
C ALA A 133 33.13 6.57 1.22
N ALA A 134 32.81 5.42 1.81
CA ALA A 134 31.89 4.43 1.23
C ALA A 134 30.49 5.05 0.99
N THR A 135 30.11 5.18 -0.29
CA THR A 135 28.79 5.71 -0.67
C THR A 135 27.70 4.70 -0.30
N ILE A 136 26.91 5.00 0.73
CA ILE A 136 25.68 4.27 1.07
C ILE A 136 24.69 4.44 -0.09
N GLU A 137 24.32 3.36 -0.79
CA GLU A 137 23.28 3.40 -1.82
C GLU A 137 21.94 3.81 -1.20
N LYS A 138 21.45 5.01 -1.55
CA LYS A 138 20.12 5.46 -1.14
C LYS A 138 19.07 4.58 -1.83
N LYS A 139 18.30 3.80 -1.06
CA LYS A 139 17.17 3.02 -1.58
C LYS A 139 16.04 3.96 -2.00
N GLY A 140 15.80 4.14 -3.29
CA GLY A 140 14.64 4.86 -3.83
C GLY A 140 13.34 4.04 -3.81
N ARG A 141 12.20 4.69 -4.01
CA ARG A 141 10.88 4.05 -4.15
C ARG A 141 10.80 3.13 -5.37
N LYS A 142 11.36 3.53 -6.50
CA LYS A 142 11.34 2.76 -7.77
C LYS A 142 12.67 2.04 -8.01
N ARG A 143 12.64 0.93 -8.77
CA ARG A 143 13.84 0.17 -9.15
C ARG A 143 14.83 1.06 -9.90
N SER A 144 16.11 0.96 -9.54
CA SER A 144 17.18 1.67 -10.25
C SER A 144 17.36 1.13 -11.68
N ARG A 145 17.67 2.01 -12.62
CA ARG A 145 17.89 1.65 -14.03
C ARG A 145 19.25 0.95 -14.16
N ASN A 146 19.25 -0.27 -14.68
CA ASN A 146 20.49 -0.99 -14.99
C ASN A 146 20.92 -0.73 -16.44
N CYS A 147 21.74 0.30 -16.65
CA CYS A 147 22.22 0.69 -17.98
C CYS A 147 23.09 -0.39 -18.67
N LYS A 148 23.70 -1.32 -17.93
CA LYS A 148 24.50 -2.41 -18.51
C LYS A 148 23.64 -3.37 -19.32
N LYS A 149 22.38 -3.55 -18.94
CA LYS A 149 21.41 -4.41 -19.64
C LYS A 149 20.75 -3.76 -20.87
N TRP A 150 21.08 -2.51 -21.18
CA TRP A 150 20.51 -1.86 -22.36
C TRP A 150 21.00 -2.54 -23.64
N LYS A 151 20.07 -2.81 -24.58
CA LYS A 151 20.36 -3.50 -25.86
C LYS A 151 21.58 -2.91 -26.59
N ASN A 152 21.72 -1.58 -26.57
CA ASN A 152 22.86 -0.88 -27.17
C ASN A 152 24.19 -1.14 -26.46
N ASN A 153 24.20 -1.21 -25.12
CA ASN A 153 25.41 -1.44 -24.33
C ASN A 153 25.83 -2.90 -24.42
N ILE A 154 24.89 -3.85 -24.27
CA ILE A 154 25.12 -5.28 -24.54
C ILE A 154 25.74 -5.47 -25.93
N ARG A 155 25.15 -4.84 -26.96
CA ARG A 155 25.66 -4.92 -28.34
C ARG A 155 27.08 -4.37 -28.46
N LYS A 156 27.41 -3.24 -27.81
CA LYS A 156 28.76 -2.67 -27.83
C LYS A 156 29.75 -3.64 -27.18
N THR A 157 29.39 -4.25 -26.05
CA THR A 157 30.22 -5.24 -25.34
C THR A 157 30.45 -6.48 -26.20
N LYS A 158 29.39 -7.11 -26.72
CA LYS A 158 29.49 -8.28 -27.61
C LYS A 158 30.34 -7.99 -28.85
N LYS A 159 30.14 -6.83 -29.49
CA LYS A 159 30.95 -6.39 -30.63
C LYS A 159 32.42 -6.20 -30.27
N ALA A 160 32.73 -5.69 -29.08
CA ALA A 160 34.10 -5.54 -28.62
C ALA A 160 34.74 -6.92 -28.35
N ALA A 161 34.02 -7.84 -27.70
CA ALA A 161 34.45 -9.22 -27.46
C ALA A 161 34.54 -10.09 -28.74
N GLY A 162 34.01 -9.61 -29.87
CA GLY A 162 34.01 -10.37 -31.12
C GLY A 162 32.97 -11.50 -31.12
N GLU A 163 32.03 -11.47 -30.20
CA GLU A 163 30.91 -12.41 -30.11
C GLU A 163 29.84 -12.12 -31.16
N GLU A 164 28.93 -13.07 -31.36
CA GLU A 164 27.76 -12.87 -32.20
C GLU A 164 26.84 -11.79 -31.60
N TYR A 165 26.33 -10.89 -32.44
CA TYR A 165 25.38 -9.87 -32.00
C TYR A 165 24.41 -9.44 -33.09
N VAL A 166 23.26 -8.92 -32.67
CA VAL A 166 22.27 -8.32 -33.57
C VAL A 166 22.57 -6.82 -33.75
N SER A 167 22.73 -6.39 -35.00
CA SER A 167 22.99 -5.00 -35.35
C SER A 167 21.78 -4.09 -35.09
N ALA A 168 21.98 -2.77 -35.13
CA ALA A 168 20.86 -1.81 -35.03
C ALA A 168 19.80 -2.00 -36.14
N LYS A 169 20.20 -2.57 -37.28
CA LYS A 169 19.33 -2.88 -38.43
C LYS A 169 18.76 -4.30 -38.37
N GLN A 170 18.73 -4.92 -37.17
CA GLN A 170 18.24 -6.29 -36.92
C GLN A 170 18.95 -7.42 -37.69
N LYS A 171 20.12 -7.15 -38.29
CA LYS A 171 20.94 -8.19 -38.92
C LYS A 171 21.83 -8.88 -37.90
N VAL A 172 21.83 -10.22 -37.86
CA VAL A 172 22.77 -11.02 -37.07
C VAL A 172 24.17 -10.90 -37.68
N ILE A 173 25.15 -10.57 -36.84
CA ILE A 173 26.56 -10.49 -37.21
C ILE A 173 27.27 -11.64 -36.50
N PRO A 174 27.86 -12.60 -37.23
CA PRO A 174 28.43 -13.80 -36.64
C PRO A 174 29.66 -13.46 -35.79
N ALA A 175 29.94 -14.35 -34.84
CA ALA A 175 31.15 -14.28 -34.02
C ALA A 175 32.41 -14.27 -34.91
N LYS A 176 33.43 -13.54 -34.44
CA LYS A 176 34.75 -13.55 -35.06
C LYS A 176 35.38 -14.91 -34.82
N SER A 177 35.96 -15.46 -35.88
CA SER A 177 36.82 -16.63 -35.83
C SER A 177 38.19 -16.30 -36.42
N MET A 178 39.24 -16.89 -35.85
CA MET A 178 40.58 -16.78 -36.41
C MET A 178 40.61 -17.43 -37.79
N LYS A 179 41.18 -16.74 -38.78
CA LYS A 179 41.24 -17.24 -40.16
C LYS A 179 42.49 -18.11 -40.39
N LEU A 180 42.53 -18.83 -41.50
CA LEU A 180 43.74 -19.55 -41.93
C LEU A 180 44.97 -18.63 -42.00
N PRO A 181 46.17 -19.10 -41.65
CA PRO A 181 47.38 -18.29 -41.69
C PRO A 181 47.76 -17.90 -43.13
N CYS A 182 48.88 -17.19 -43.31
CA CYS A 182 49.44 -17.02 -44.64
C CYS A 182 49.90 -18.37 -45.21
N GLY A 183 49.92 -18.49 -46.55
CA GLY A 183 50.32 -19.72 -47.24
C GLY A 183 51.76 -20.17 -46.95
N VAL A 184 52.05 -21.42 -47.31
CA VAL A 184 53.33 -22.11 -47.04
C VAL A 184 54.52 -21.39 -47.68
N ASP A 185 54.32 -20.74 -48.83
CA ASP A 185 55.34 -19.94 -49.55
C ASP A 185 55.56 -18.54 -48.95
N CYS A 186 55.16 -18.33 -47.70
CA CYS A 186 55.34 -17.05 -47.03
C CYS A 186 56.83 -16.72 -46.87
N LYS A 187 57.30 -15.66 -47.55
CA LYS A 187 58.68 -15.15 -47.46
C LYS A 187 59.13 -14.82 -46.03
N LYS A 188 58.18 -14.59 -45.11
CA LYS A 188 58.45 -14.29 -43.69
C LYS A 188 58.34 -15.52 -42.78
N LYS A 189 58.05 -16.70 -43.34
CA LYS A 189 57.93 -17.98 -42.63
C LYS A 189 57.08 -17.87 -41.36
N CYS A 190 55.96 -17.12 -41.42
CA CYS A 190 55.21 -16.73 -40.21
C CYS A 190 54.65 -17.92 -39.44
N THR A 191 54.26 -19.00 -40.14
CA THR A 191 53.75 -20.24 -39.54
C THR A 191 54.84 -21.09 -38.87
N LEU A 192 56.11 -20.89 -39.23
CA LEU A 192 57.24 -21.52 -38.55
C LEU A 192 57.72 -20.69 -37.35
N ASN A 193 57.57 -19.36 -37.43
CA ASN A 193 58.05 -18.43 -36.40
C ASN A 193 57.05 -18.21 -35.26
N ILE A 194 55.76 -18.47 -35.46
CA ILE A 194 54.71 -18.36 -34.44
C ILE A 194 53.92 -19.66 -34.47
N SER A 195 53.91 -20.38 -33.35
CA SER A 195 53.19 -21.66 -33.22
C SER A 195 51.68 -21.45 -33.32
N SER A 196 50.94 -22.54 -33.56
CA SER A 196 49.47 -22.49 -33.57
C SER A 196 48.91 -22.03 -32.23
N ASP A 197 49.53 -22.43 -31.13
CA ASP A 197 49.08 -22.12 -29.77
C ASP A 197 49.37 -20.65 -29.40
N ASP A 198 50.56 -20.14 -29.75
CA ASP A 198 50.88 -18.71 -29.58
C ASP A 198 49.93 -17.84 -30.40
N ARG A 199 49.59 -18.29 -31.61
CA ARG A 199 48.63 -17.63 -32.49
C ARG A 199 47.23 -17.61 -31.89
N ALA A 200 46.80 -18.71 -31.25
CA ALA A 200 45.54 -18.80 -30.51
C ALA A 200 45.52 -17.89 -29.29
N SER A 201 46.61 -17.83 -28.54
CA SER A 201 46.78 -16.94 -27.39
C SER A 201 46.69 -15.45 -27.78
N ILE A 202 47.37 -15.05 -28.86
CA ILE A 202 47.27 -13.67 -29.39
C ILE A 202 45.82 -13.33 -29.78
N TYR A 203 45.10 -14.28 -30.38
CA TYR A 203 43.72 -14.08 -30.78
C TYR A 203 42.77 -13.95 -29.59
N SER A 204 42.88 -14.84 -28.60
CA SER A 204 42.04 -14.81 -27.39
C SER A 204 42.31 -13.55 -26.57
N GLN A 205 43.58 -13.17 -26.42
CA GLN A 205 43.97 -11.91 -25.77
C GLN A 205 43.33 -10.72 -26.49
N PHE A 206 43.45 -10.62 -27.82
CA PHE A 206 42.89 -9.50 -28.56
C PHE A 206 41.35 -9.41 -28.49
N TRP A 207 40.65 -10.55 -28.48
CA TRP A 207 39.19 -10.62 -28.41
C TRP A 207 38.63 -10.76 -26.99
N SER A 208 39.45 -10.70 -25.94
CA SER A 208 39.00 -10.69 -24.55
C SER A 208 37.88 -9.65 -24.32
N SER A 209 36.89 -10.04 -23.50
CA SER A 209 35.75 -9.23 -23.10
C SER A 209 36.14 -8.04 -22.23
N GLU A 210 37.31 -8.09 -21.60
CA GLU A 210 37.86 -7.03 -20.75
C GLU A 210 38.46 -5.88 -21.56
N LEU A 211 38.83 -6.12 -22.83
CA LEU A 211 39.46 -5.11 -23.67
C LEU A 211 38.43 -4.21 -24.36
N LEU A 212 38.49 -2.92 -24.03
CA LEU A 212 37.71 -1.89 -24.70
C LEU A 212 38.22 -1.61 -26.12
N VAL A 213 37.37 -1.01 -26.96
CA VAL A 213 37.67 -0.71 -28.37
C VAL A 213 38.96 0.10 -28.53
N ASP A 214 39.21 1.05 -27.63
CA ASP A 214 40.41 1.91 -27.69
C ASP A 214 41.68 1.14 -27.30
N GLN A 215 41.60 0.20 -26.35
CA GLN A 215 42.72 -0.68 -26.00
C GLN A 215 43.06 -1.64 -27.15
N LYS A 216 42.06 -2.15 -27.89
CA LYS A 216 42.29 -2.95 -29.11
C LYS A 216 42.96 -2.14 -30.22
N ARG A 217 42.63 -0.85 -30.36
CA ARG A 217 43.34 0.05 -31.28
C ARG A 217 44.78 0.27 -30.84
N GLN A 218 45.02 0.47 -29.54
CA GLN A 218 46.36 0.59 -28.96
C GLN A 218 47.20 -0.67 -29.26
N PHE A 219 46.62 -1.85 -29.09
CA PHE A 219 47.26 -3.13 -29.43
C PHE A 219 47.67 -3.17 -30.91
N ILE A 220 46.75 -2.86 -31.83
CA ILE A 220 47.05 -2.81 -33.27
C ILE A 220 48.16 -1.80 -33.57
N ALA A 221 48.08 -0.61 -32.96
CA ALA A 221 49.01 0.49 -33.19
C ALA A 221 50.42 0.18 -32.67
N GLY A 222 50.54 -0.56 -31.55
CA GLY A 222 51.82 -1.02 -31.00
C GLY A 222 52.46 -2.16 -31.81
N CYS A 223 51.64 -2.95 -32.51
CA CYS A 223 52.11 -4.03 -33.40
C CYS A 223 52.59 -3.55 -34.79
N ILE A 224 52.50 -2.24 -35.09
CA ILE A 224 52.76 -1.71 -36.44
C ILE A 224 53.79 -0.58 -36.41
N GLU A 225 54.79 -0.72 -37.27
CA GLU A 225 55.85 0.26 -37.47
C GLU A 225 55.75 0.88 -38.88
N GLU A 226 55.78 2.21 -38.94
CA GLU A 226 55.73 2.98 -40.19
C GLU A 226 57.15 3.30 -40.66
N VAL A 227 57.55 2.74 -41.81
CA VAL A 227 58.89 2.91 -42.37
C VAL A 227 58.78 3.75 -43.65
N PRO A 228 59.58 4.82 -43.82
CA PRO A 228 59.53 5.64 -45.04
C PRO A 228 59.86 4.82 -46.29
N VAL A 229 59.18 5.12 -47.40
CA VAL A 229 59.41 4.42 -48.67
C VAL A 229 60.71 4.91 -49.32
N GLN A 230 61.75 4.06 -49.38
CA GLN A 230 63.09 4.41 -49.87
C GLN A 230 63.24 4.45 -51.41
N ARG A 231 62.32 3.83 -52.17
CA ARG A 231 62.31 3.89 -53.65
C ARG A 231 60.89 4.10 -54.14
N VAL A 232 60.65 5.22 -54.82
CA VAL A 232 59.35 5.54 -55.45
C VAL A 232 59.51 5.37 -56.96
N ARG A 233 58.77 4.43 -57.57
CA ARG A 233 58.64 4.40 -59.04
C ARG A 233 57.71 5.53 -59.46
N THR A 234 58.15 6.40 -60.36
CA THR A 234 57.30 7.42 -60.99
C THR A 234 56.15 6.72 -61.72
N ARG A 235 54.92 6.97 -61.28
CA ARG A 235 53.70 6.49 -61.95
C ARG A 235 52.89 7.71 -62.34
N THR A 236 52.48 7.80 -63.59
CA THR A 236 51.57 8.84 -64.09
C THR A 236 50.11 8.55 -63.69
N GLY A 237 49.33 9.62 -63.44
CA GLY A 237 47.90 9.57 -63.10
C GLY A 237 47.57 9.64 -61.59
N SER A 238 46.29 9.40 -61.25
CA SER A 238 45.69 9.58 -59.89
C SER A 238 46.29 8.72 -58.76
N ARG A 239 47.30 7.90 -59.06
CA ARG A 239 48.04 7.04 -58.11
C ARG A 239 49.46 7.56 -57.82
N ALA A 240 49.87 8.69 -58.40
CA ALA A 240 51.13 9.36 -58.09
C ALA A 240 51.19 9.80 -56.62
N GLY A 241 52.30 9.54 -55.92
CA GLY A 241 52.61 10.15 -54.61
C GLY A 241 51.82 9.67 -53.38
N LYS A 242 50.94 8.68 -53.46
CA LYS A 242 49.99 8.37 -52.35
C LYS A 242 50.53 7.55 -51.17
N ARG A 243 51.69 6.89 -51.25
CA ARG A 243 52.21 6.03 -50.17
C ARG A 243 53.52 6.57 -49.60
N LYS A 244 53.42 7.37 -48.52
CA LYS A 244 54.57 7.93 -47.79
C LYS A 244 55.32 6.90 -46.93
N TYR A 245 54.58 5.92 -46.39
CA TYR A 245 55.13 4.90 -45.49
C TYR A 245 54.76 3.47 -45.92
N SER A 246 55.67 2.55 -45.66
CA SER A 246 55.44 1.10 -45.67
C SER A 246 55.18 0.62 -44.25
N LEU A 247 54.25 -0.32 -44.07
CA LEU A 247 53.88 -0.86 -42.76
C LEU A 247 54.61 -2.18 -42.54
N ARG A 248 55.33 -2.30 -41.42
CA ARG A 248 55.87 -3.56 -40.91
C ARG A 248 55.00 -4.02 -39.74
N TYR A 249 54.63 -5.30 -39.75
CA TYR A 249 53.73 -5.92 -38.78
C TYR A 249 54.51 -6.85 -37.87
N PHE A 250 54.16 -6.84 -36.59
CA PHE A 250 54.82 -7.63 -35.57
C PHE A 250 53.82 -8.20 -34.55
N PHE A 251 54.16 -9.34 -33.97
CA PHE A 251 53.57 -9.82 -32.73
C PHE A 251 54.67 -10.03 -31.69
N THR A 252 54.36 -9.79 -30.43
CA THR A 252 55.26 -10.07 -29.32
C THR A 252 54.90 -11.43 -28.74
N VAL A 253 55.81 -12.39 -28.81
CA VAL A 253 55.67 -13.74 -28.25
C VAL A 253 56.84 -13.96 -27.31
N ASN A 254 56.59 -14.32 -26.05
CA ASN A 254 57.63 -14.52 -25.02
C ASN A 254 58.62 -13.35 -24.90
N GLY A 255 58.10 -12.11 -24.96
CA GLY A 255 58.90 -10.87 -24.90
C GLY A 255 59.69 -10.54 -26.17
N LYS A 256 59.67 -11.40 -27.21
CA LYS A 256 60.38 -11.19 -28.47
C LYS A 256 59.43 -10.67 -29.56
N LYS A 257 59.83 -9.59 -30.24
CA LYS A 257 59.07 -8.97 -31.34
C LYS A 257 59.34 -9.71 -32.67
N ILE A 258 58.37 -10.51 -33.13
CA ILE A 258 58.48 -11.34 -34.33
C ILE A 258 57.83 -10.64 -35.52
N SER A 259 58.57 -10.46 -36.63
CA SER A 259 58.06 -9.84 -37.85
C SER A 259 57.18 -10.80 -38.65
N VAL A 260 55.96 -10.37 -38.96
CA VAL A 260 54.98 -11.15 -39.72
C VAL A 260 54.55 -10.46 -41.01
N CYS A 261 54.02 -11.25 -41.95
CA CYS A 261 53.42 -10.69 -43.15
C CYS A 261 52.02 -10.11 -42.86
N ARG A 262 51.57 -9.19 -43.72
CA ARG A 262 50.28 -8.53 -43.58
C ARG A 262 49.10 -9.52 -43.50
N THR A 263 49.14 -10.55 -44.33
CA THR A 263 48.09 -11.57 -44.40
C THR A 263 47.98 -12.33 -43.09
N PHE A 264 49.12 -12.75 -42.53
CA PHE A 264 49.16 -13.43 -41.23
C PHE A 264 48.61 -12.53 -40.12
N PHE A 265 49.03 -11.26 -40.05
CA PHE A 265 48.53 -10.31 -39.04
C PHE A 265 47.00 -10.11 -39.09
N ILE A 266 46.47 -9.86 -40.28
CA ILE A 266 45.03 -9.64 -40.50
C ILE A 266 44.22 -10.89 -40.18
N ASN A 267 44.70 -12.07 -40.62
CA ASN A 267 43.99 -13.32 -40.43
C ASN A 267 44.05 -13.83 -38.99
N THR A 268 45.18 -13.63 -38.30
CA THR A 268 45.33 -13.95 -36.87
C THR A 268 44.38 -13.12 -36.03
N LEU A 269 44.24 -11.81 -36.24
CA LEU A 269 43.31 -10.99 -35.44
C LEU A 269 41.86 -10.99 -35.97
N SER A 270 41.61 -11.55 -37.16
CA SER A 270 40.32 -11.51 -37.88
C SER A 270 39.75 -10.08 -38.07
N ILE A 271 40.64 -9.13 -38.36
CA ILE A 271 40.32 -7.71 -38.56
C ILE A 271 40.33 -7.31 -40.04
N SER A 272 39.94 -6.07 -40.35
CA SER A 272 40.00 -5.52 -41.71
C SER A 272 41.21 -4.59 -41.90
N GLN A 273 41.61 -4.35 -43.16
CA GLN A 273 42.62 -3.32 -43.46
C GLN A 273 42.20 -1.93 -42.98
N THR A 274 40.89 -1.67 -42.97
CA THR A 274 40.29 -0.43 -42.50
C THR A 274 40.51 -0.24 -40.99
N SER A 275 40.41 -1.32 -40.20
CA SER A 275 40.70 -1.31 -38.76
C SER A 275 42.13 -0.86 -38.46
N ILE A 276 43.09 -1.32 -39.26
CA ILE A 276 44.50 -0.93 -39.17
C ILE A 276 44.68 0.55 -39.49
N ARG A 277 44.08 1.03 -40.58
CA ARG A 277 44.14 2.45 -40.96
C ARG A 277 43.60 3.35 -39.84
N PHE A 278 42.43 3.01 -39.29
CA PHE A 278 41.84 3.79 -38.20
C PHE A 278 42.68 3.80 -36.93
N ALA A 279 43.30 2.67 -36.56
CA ALA A 279 44.19 2.62 -35.40
C ALA A 279 45.39 3.54 -35.57
N LEU A 280 46.00 3.57 -36.76
CA LEU A 280 47.14 4.45 -37.07
C LEU A 280 46.74 5.92 -37.16
N THR A 281 45.59 6.26 -37.79
CA THR A 281 45.10 7.64 -37.85
C THR A 281 44.77 8.22 -36.47
N LYS A 282 44.43 7.36 -35.49
CA LYS A 282 44.14 7.76 -34.12
C LYS A 282 45.36 7.68 -33.20
N ARG A 283 46.53 7.24 -33.69
CA ARG A 283 47.78 7.20 -32.92
C ARG A 283 48.42 8.59 -32.93
N LEU A 284 48.68 9.13 -31.74
CA LEU A 284 49.46 10.35 -31.54
C LEU A 284 50.95 10.10 -31.80
N SER A 285 51.73 11.17 -31.96
CA SER A 285 53.20 11.08 -32.09
C SER A 285 53.87 10.40 -30.89
N SER A 286 53.26 10.46 -29.70
CA SER A 286 53.68 9.75 -28.49
C SER A 286 53.41 8.23 -28.50
N GLY A 287 52.75 7.70 -29.53
CA GLY A 287 52.39 6.28 -29.63
C GLY A 287 51.09 5.88 -28.92
N VAL A 288 50.41 6.82 -28.26
CA VAL A 288 49.12 6.60 -27.58
C VAL A 288 47.95 6.84 -28.55
N VAL A 289 46.94 5.98 -28.52
CA VAL A 289 45.70 6.13 -29.32
C VAL A 289 44.70 7.06 -28.62
N ILE A 290 44.15 8.03 -29.37
CA ILE A 290 43.12 8.95 -28.90
C ILE A 290 41.83 8.17 -28.54
N PRO A 291 41.27 8.36 -27.33
CA PRO A 291 40.04 7.67 -26.92
C PRO A 291 38.82 8.13 -27.73
N ASP A 292 37.83 7.25 -27.86
CA ASP A 292 36.56 7.58 -28.54
C ASP A 292 35.74 8.55 -27.66
N GLN A 293 35.45 9.73 -28.22
CA GLN A 293 34.68 10.80 -27.55
C GLN A 293 33.20 10.84 -27.94
N ARG A 294 32.74 9.92 -28.81
CA ARG A 294 31.34 9.90 -29.25
C ARG A 294 30.39 9.61 -28.09
N GLY A 295 29.38 10.48 -27.94
CA GLY A 295 28.37 10.36 -26.88
C GLY A 295 28.87 10.70 -25.47
N LYS A 296 30.05 11.34 -25.35
CA LYS A 296 30.60 11.81 -24.07
C LYS A 296 30.46 13.32 -23.87
N HIS A 297 29.70 14.00 -24.71
CA HIS A 297 29.36 15.41 -24.50
C HIS A 297 28.32 15.53 -23.40
N GLU A 298 28.51 16.50 -22.50
CA GLU A 298 27.48 16.87 -21.55
C GLU A 298 26.29 17.48 -22.33
N PRO A 299 25.05 17.00 -22.10
CA PRO A 299 23.88 17.59 -22.72
C PRO A 299 23.72 19.05 -22.26
N PRO A 300 23.39 19.99 -23.16
CA PRO A 300 23.15 21.38 -22.77
C PRO A 300 21.97 21.52 -21.79
N ASN A 301 21.04 20.56 -21.81
CA ASN A 301 19.88 20.50 -20.92
C ASN A 301 20.14 19.73 -19.62
N LYS A 302 21.41 19.45 -19.27
CA LYS A 302 21.75 18.75 -18.02
C LYS A 302 21.39 19.66 -16.84
N ILE A 303 20.45 19.20 -16.05
CA ILE A 303 19.94 19.96 -14.90
C ILE A 303 21.01 19.97 -13.82
N GLY A 304 21.37 21.17 -13.37
CA GLY A 304 22.41 21.38 -12.36
C GLY A 304 22.08 20.71 -11.02
N PRO A 305 23.12 20.40 -10.20
CA PRO A 305 22.93 19.79 -8.89
C PRO A 305 22.14 20.69 -7.93
N GLU A 306 22.24 22.01 -8.09
CA GLU A 306 21.55 23.00 -7.25
C GLU A 306 20.02 22.90 -7.36
N VAL A 307 19.50 22.83 -8.58
CA VAL A 307 18.06 22.65 -8.84
C VAL A 307 17.54 21.36 -8.21
N ARG A 308 18.36 20.29 -8.22
CA ARG A 308 18.02 19.03 -7.56
C ARG A 308 18.03 19.16 -6.03
N ASN A 309 18.96 19.91 -5.46
CA ASN A 309 19.03 20.17 -4.02
C ASN A 309 17.79 20.90 -3.51
N ILE A 310 17.36 21.95 -4.21
CA ILE A 310 16.15 22.71 -3.87
C ILE A 310 14.91 21.79 -3.77
N ILE A 311 14.78 20.84 -4.69
CA ILE A 311 13.69 19.83 -4.64
C ILE A 311 13.85 18.89 -3.45
N ARG A 312 15.07 18.42 -3.15
CA ARG A 312 15.32 17.53 -2.00
C ARG A 312 14.94 18.20 -0.70
N GLU A 313 15.40 19.43 -0.51
CA GLU A 313 15.10 20.24 0.67
C GLU A 313 13.60 20.41 0.84
N HIS A 314 12.88 20.72 -0.25
CA HIS A 314 11.42 20.83 -0.21
C HIS A 314 10.73 19.52 0.19
N ILE A 315 11.12 18.37 -0.39
CA ILE A 315 10.54 17.06 -0.04
C ILE A 315 10.77 16.73 1.45
N GLN A 316 11.91 17.12 2.01
CA GLN A 316 12.25 16.87 3.42
C GLN A 316 11.41 17.69 4.42
N LYS A 317 10.75 18.76 3.98
CA LYS A 317 9.86 19.55 4.84
C LYS A 317 8.61 18.78 5.27
N PHE A 318 8.16 17.80 4.48
CA PHE A 318 6.91 17.09 4.77
C PHE A 318 7.07 16.14 5.96
N PRO A 319 6.19 16.22 6.99
CA PRO A 319 6.23 15.30 8.10
C PRO A 319 5.94 13.88 7.60
N CYS A 320 6.79 12.95 8.02
CA CYS A 320 6.66 11.53 7.69
C CYS A 320 6.32 10.74 8.97
N VAL A 321 5.51 9.71 8.81
CA VAL A 321 5.13 8.77 9.88
C VAL A 321 5.78 7.41 9.59
N ASP A 322 6.30 6.77 10.63
CA ASP A 322 6.79 5.40 10.55
C ASP A 322 5.61 4.42 10.57
N SER A 323 5.70 3.31 9.83
CA SER A 323 4.68 2.26 9.90
C SER A 323 4.62 1.67 11.32
N HIS A 324 3.57 2.00 12.06
CA HIS A 324 3.39 1.65 13.48
C HIS A 324 3.21 0.12 13.73
N TYR A 325 3.16 -0.71 12.68
CA TYR A 325 2.85 -2.14 12.78
C TYR A 325 3.97 -3.13 12.38
N SER A 326 5.16 -2.66 11.98
CA SER A 326 6.21 -3.60 11.55
C SER A 326 7.62 -2.97 11.56
N ARG A 327 8.08 -2.57 12.75
CA ARG A 327 9.41 -1.98 12.97
C ARG A 327 10.59 -2.86 12.52
N ASN A 328 10.38 -4.17 12.30
CA ASN A 328 11.46 -5.11 11.96
C ASN A 328 11.58 -5.50 10.47
N LYS A 329 10.72 -5.03 9.55
CA LYS A 329 10.74 -5.51 8.15
C LYS A 329 10.93 -4.44 7.07
N SER A 330 10.72 -3.14 7.35
CA SER A 330 10.80 -2.08 6.33
C SER A 330 11.37 -0.77 6.87
N GLN A 331 12.29 -0.15 6.12
CA GLN A 331 12.80 1.23 6.36
C GLN A 331 11.98 2.30 5.61
N ARG A 332 10.79 1.97 5.10
CA ARG A 332 9.94 2.89 4.32
C ARG A 332 9.17 3.82 5.26
N ARG A 333 9.15 5.11 4.95
CA ARG A 333 8.41 6.14 5.68
C ARG A 333 7.18 6.61 4.88
N TYR A 334 6.14 7.03 5.58
CA TYR A 334 4.84 7.33 4.96
C TYR A 334 4.45 8.80 5.11
N LEU A 335 3.97 9.39 4.02
CA LEU A 335 3.33 10.71 3.97
C LEU A 335 1.83 10.56 4.19
N GLY A 336 1.16 11.61 4.69
CA GLY A 336 -0.28 11.59 4.95
C GLY A 336 -1.11 11.26 3.69
N SER A 337 -2.24 10.58 3.87
CA SER A 337 -3.13 10.11 2.78
C SER A 337 -3.76 11.25 1.95
N HIS A 338 -3.77 12.47 2.49
CA HIS A 338 -4.25 13.66 1.79
C HIS A 338 -3.22 14.24 0.81
N LEU A 339 -1.96 13.78 0.84
CA LEU A 339 -0.88 14.24 -0.03
C LEU A 339 -0.74 13.36 -1.28
N SER A 340 -0.27 13.95 -2.37
CA SER A 340 0.13 13.26 -3.60
C SER A 340 1.35 13.97 -4.19
N ILE A 341 2.08 13.33 -5.11
CA ILE A 341 3.23 13.98 -5.78
C ILE A 341 2.79 15.28 -6.45
N SER A 342 1.59 15.31 -7.06
CA SER A 342 1.02 16.51 -7.67
C SER A 342 0.75 17.61 -6.66
N LYS A 343 0.15 17.29 -5.50
CA LYS A 343 -0.08 18.28 -4.43
C LYS A 343 1.23 18.79 -3.84
N MET A 344 2.19 17.89 -3.59
CA MET A 344 3.51 18.29 -3.11
C MET A 344 4.24 19.19 -4.12
N TYR A 345 4.12 18.90 -5.41
CA TYR A 345 4.67 19.75 -6.46
C TYR A 345 3.97 21.12 -6.53
N GLN A 346 2.65 21.16 -6.37
CA GLN A 346 1.92 22.42 -6.29
C GLN A 346 2.44 23.28 -5.13
N CYS A 347 2.68 22.68 -3.96
CA CYS A 347 3.27 23.39 -2.82
C CYS A 347 4.69 23.87 -3.07
N PHE A 348 5.50 23.05 -3.76
CA PHE A 348 6.83 23.43 -4.20
C PHE A 348 6.78 24.64 -5.14
N TYR A 349 5.87 24.58 -6.11
CA TYR A 349 5.68 25.61 -7.12
C TYR A 349 5.24 26.94 -6.49
N GLU A 350 4.29 26.90 -5.56
CA GLU A 350 3.86 28.07 -4.77
C GLU A 350 5.03 28.66 -3.97
N GLU A 351 5.85 27.82 -3.30
CA GLU A 351 7.03 28.30 -2.56
C GLU A 351 8.08 28.95 -3.49
N CYS A 352 8.28 28.41 -4.70
CA CYS A 352 9.18 29.00 -5.68
C CYS A 352 8.71 30.38 -6.15
N ILE A 353 7.40 30.55 -6.35
CA ILE A 353 6.80 31.85 -6.68
C ILE A 353 6.97 32.85 -5.53
N GLU A 354 6.73 32.43 -4.28
CA GLU A 354 6.95 33.27 -3.10
C GLU A 354 8.41 33.75 -2.99
N LYS A 355 9.37 32.90 -3.39
CA LYS A 355 10.80 33.22 -3.46
C LYS A 355 11.21 34.06 -4.68
N LYS A 356 10.23 34.53 -5.47
CA LYS A 356 10.42 35.34 -6.68
C LYS A 356 11.28 34.68 -7.77
N LEU A 357 11.24 33.36 -7.86
CA LEU A 357 11.84 32.64 -8.99
C LEU A 357 10.98 32.84 -10.23
N SER A 358 11.62 33.04 -11.38
CA SER A 358 10.90 33.13 -12.64
C SER A 358 10.36 31.75 -13.05
N GLN A 359 9.24 31.72 -13.77
CA GLN A 359 8.60 30.47 -14.23
C GLN A 359 9.55 29.53 -14.99
N ALA A 360 10.53 30.09 -15.71
CA ALA A 360 11.53 29.33 -16.46
C ALA A 360 12.55 28.62 -15.57
N GLU A 361 12.77 29.11 -14.35
CA GLU A 361 13.71 28.58 -13.37
C GLU A 361 13.07 27.50 -12.49
N ILE A 362 11.74 27.47 -12.38
CA ILE A 362 11.02 26.50 -11.58
C ILE A 362 11.13 25.12 -12.26
N PRO A 363 11.75 24.12 -11.60
CA PRO A 363 11.86 22.82 -12.19
C PRO A 363 10.49 22.15 -12.36
N LYS A 364 10.30 21.51 -13.50
CA LYS A 364 9.03 20.88 -13.88
C LYS A 364 8.68 19.69 -12.97
N GLN A 365 7.39 19.39 -12.87
CA GLN A 365 6.85 18.28 -12.06
C GLN A 365 7.51 16.92 -12.32
N TRP A 366 7.91 16.63 -13.57
CA TRP A 366 8.56 15.36 -13.90
C TRP A 366 9.89 15.19 -13.15
N LEU A 367 10.68 16.27 -12.97
CA LEU A 367 11.95 16.22 -12.24
C LEU A 367 11.69 16.04 -10.75
N TYR A 368 10.69 16.75 -10.22
CA TYR A 368 10.24 16.59 -8.84
C TYR A 368 9.84 15.14 -8.55
N ALA A 369 9.04 14.55 -9.46
CA ALA A 369 8.63 13.16 -9.38
C ALA A 369 9.80 12.18 -9.54
N ASP A 370 10.78 12.46 -10.40
CA ASP A 370 11.98 11.63 -10.57
C ASP A 370 12.76 11.57 -9.25
N ILE A 371 13.12 12.73 -8.68
CA ILE A 371 13.86 12.85 -7.43
C ILE A 371 13.10 12.16 -6.28
N PHE A 372 11.79 12.41 -6.14
CA PHE A 372 10.97 11.73 -5.13
C PHE A 372 11.02 10.21 -5.28
N ASN A 373 10.95 9.70 -6.51
CA ASN A 373 10.88 8.25 -6.76
C ASN A 373 12.24 7.55 -6.70
N THR A 374 13.33 8.23 -7.04
CA THR A 374 14.68 7.61 -7.14
C THR A 374 15.53 7.85 -5.91
N GLU A 375 15.30 8.94 -5.17
CA GLU A 375 16.18 9.34 -4.06
C GLU A 375 15.54 9.18 -2.67
N PHE A 376 14.21 9.09 -2.60
CA PHE A 376 13.47 8.93 -1.35
C PHE A 376 12.75 7.59 -1.27
N ASN A 377 12.83 6.89 -0.13
CA ASN A 377 11.99 5.73 0.20
C ASN A 377 10.69 6.17 0.91
N LEU A 378 9.96 7.10 0.28
CA LEU A 378 8.69 7.62 0.77
C LEU A 378 7.53 7.03 -0.01
N SER A 379 6.43 6.74 0.68
CA SER A 379 5.15 6.39 0.04
C SER A 379 4.02 7.20 0.66
N PHE A 380 2.93 7.39 -0.07
CA PHE A 380 1.71 7.93 0.50
C PHE A 380 1.02 6.83 1.30
N LYS A 381 0.48 7.18 2.46
CA LYS A 381 -0.41 6.28 3.19
C LYS A 381 -1.66 6.11 2.32
N GLU A 382 -1.95 4.89 1.89
CA GLU A 382 -3.21 4.61 1.19
C GLU A 382 -4.37 4.90 2.16
N PRO A 383 -5.55 5.30 1.67
CA PRO A 383 -6.75 5.10 2.44
C PRO A 383 -6.76 3.61 2.77
N ASP A 384 -6.79 3.28 4.06
CA ASP A 384 -6.90 1.90 4.50
C ASP A 384 -8.26 1.41 3.95
N ASN A 385 -8.27 0.73 2.79
CA ASN A 385 -9.37 -0.13 2.43
C ASN A 385 -9.21 -1.28 3.43
N ASP A 386 -10.07 -1.33 4.44
CA ASP A 386 -10.00 -2.33 5.50
C ASP A 386 -10.20 -3.74 4.90
N THR A 387 -9.12 -4.32 4.36
CA THR A 387 -9.08 -5.73 4.02
C THR A 387 -8.85 -6.52 5.30
N CYS A 388 -9.47 -7.68 5.40
CA CYS A 388 -9.24 -8.55 6.53
C CYS A 388 -7.84 -9.16 6.45
N ASP A 389 -6.97 -8.80 7.40
CA ASP A 389 -5.60 -9.36 7.53
C ASP A 389 -5.60 -10.89 7.43
N THR A 390 -6.61 -11.54 8.02
CA THR A 390 -6.77 -12.99 8.01
C THR A 390 -7.14 -13.53 6.63
N CYS A 391 -7.99 -12.83 5.87
CA CYS A 391 -8.27 -13.17 4.48
C CYS A 391 -7.02 -13.02 3.62
N ASP A 392 -6.30 -11.91 3.77
CA ASP A 392 -5.07 -11.65 3.02
C ASP A 392 -4.01 -12.74 3.32
N GLU A 393 -3.86 -13.13 4.58
CA GLU A 393 -3.00 -14.24 5.01
C GLU A 393 -3.42 -15.57 4.36
N PHE A 394 -4.72 -15.92 4.37
CA PHE A 394 -5.20 -17.14 3.74
C PHE A 394 -4.99 -17.14 2.23
N LEU A 395 -5.26 -16.02 1.55
CA LEU A 395 -5.07 -15.90 0.10
C LEU A 395 -3.60 -16.03 -0.30
N ILE A 396 -2.67 -15.50 0.49
CA ILE A 396 -1.23 -15.71 0.29
C ILE A 396 -0.88 -17.17 0.49
N LYS A 397 -1.28 -17.79 1.60
CA LYS A 397 -0.99 -19.21 1.89
C LYS A 397 -1.57 -20.15 0.84
N LEU A 398 -2.77 -19.85 0.32
CA LEU A 398 -3.39 -20.63 -0.76
C LEU A 398 -2.63 -20.54 -2.09
N LYS A 399 -1.95 -19.41 -2.35
CA LYS A 399 -1.08 -19.25 -3.54
C LYS A 399 0.24 -19.98 -3.38
N ASP A 400 0.79 -19.98 -2.16
CA ASP A 400 2.08 -20.58 -1.84
C ASP A 400 2.01 -22.07 -1.46
N ALA A 401 0.79 -22.62 -1.30
CA ALA A 401 0.57 -24.01 -0.90
C ALA A 401 1.26 -24.99 -1.87
N GLY A 402 2.13 -25.83 -1.32
CA GLY A 402 2.95 -26.76 -2.10
C GLY A 402 2.27 -28.09 -2.42
N SER A 403 1.19 -28.42 -1.70
CA SER A 403 0.40 -29.64 -1.90
C SER A 403 -1.10 -29.37 -1.99
N VAL A 404 -1.84 -30.33 -2.57
CA VAL A 404 -3.30 -30.27 -2.71
C VAL A 404 -3.98 -30.39 -1.35
N GLU A 405 -3.42 -31.21 -0.44
CA GLU A 405 -3.95 -31.41 0.91
C GLU A 405 -3.84 -30.13 1.74
N GLU A 406 -2.68 -29.46 1.70
CA GLU A 406 -2.47 -28.17 2.37
C GLU A 406 -3.43 -27.11 1.82
N ARG A 407 -3.58 -27.05 0.49
CA ARG A 407 -4.52 -26.14 -0.17
C ARG A 407 -5.96 -26.39 0.29
N ASN A 408 -6.40 -27.65 0.37
CA ASN A 408 -7.74 -28.01 0.81
C ASN A 408 -7.99 -27.67 2.28
N GLU A 409 -7.01 -27.87 3.17
CA GLU A 409 -7.14 -27.51 4.58
C GLU A 409 -7.22 -25.98 4.77
N LEU A 410 -6.36 -25.23 4.07
CA LEU A 410 -6.38 -23.77 4.07
C LEU A 410 -7.70 -23.23 3.51
N GLN A 411 -8.21 -23.84 2.44
CA GLN A 411 -9.48 -23.46 1.82
C GLN A 411 -10.64 -23.66 2.80
N LYS A 412 -10.72 -24.80 3.50
CA LYS A 412 -11.72 -25.05 4.54
C LYS A 412 -11.66 -24.02 5.68
N LYS A 413 -10.45 -23.65 6.13
CA LYS A 413 -10.27 -22.61 7.16
C LYS A 413 -10.70 -21.23 6.68
N TYR A 414 -10.41 -20.91 5.42
CA TYR A 414 -10.81 -19.66 4.80
C TYR A 414 -12.33 -19.56 4.64
N GLU A 415 -12.98 -20.61 4.14
CA GLU A 415 -14.44 -20.70 4.04
C GLU A 415 -15.12 -20.60 5.41
N ALA A 416 -14.57 -21.27 6.44
CA ALA A 416 -15.09 -21.15 7.80
C ALA A 416 -14.97 -19.72 8.36
N HIS A 417 -13.90 -18.99 8.02
CA HIS A 417 -13.71 -17.59 8.39
C HIS A 417 -14.75 -16.67 7.72
N LEU A 418 -14.98 -16.84 6.41
CA LEU A 418 -16.01 -16.10 5.67
C LEU A 418 -17.41 -16.42 6.21
N LEU A 419 -17.70 -17.69 6.46
CA LEU A 419 -18.97 -18.12 7.04
C LEU A 419 -19.21 -17.53 8.43
N ASP A 420 -18.18 -17.40 9.27
CA ASP A 420 -18.29 -16.72 10.57
C ASP A 420 -18.60 -15.22 10.39
N ALA A 421 -17.96 -14.55 9.42
CA ALA A 421 -18.27 -13.16 9.09
C ALA A 421 -19.76 -13.00 8.70
N ASP A 422 -20.25 -13.83 7.79
CA ASP A 422 -21.65 -13.82 7.34
C ASP A 422 -22.63 -14.12 8.48
N ASN A 423 -22.31 -15.10 9.31
CA ASN A 423 -23.14 -15.46 10.45
C ASN A 423 -23.26 -14.31 11.45
N ARG A 424 -22.18 -13.56 11.72
CA ARG A 424 -22.24 -12.37 12.57
C ARG A 424 -23.21 -11.31 12.03
N TYR A 425 -23.24 -11.09 10.72
CA TYR A 425 -24.24 -10.20 10.09
C TYR A 425 -25.66 -10.75 10.19
N LYS A 426 -25.87 -12.05 10.05
CA LYS A 426 -27.18 -12.69 10.28
C LYS A 426 -27.65 -12.46 11.72
N TYR A 427 -26.78 -12.66 12.72
CA TYR A 427 -27.11 -12.39 14.12
C TYR A 427 -27.40 -10.91 14.37
N LYS A 428 -26.61 -10.00 13.80
CA LYS A 428 -26.84 -8.55 13.88
C LYS A 428 -28.21 -8.16 13.30
N ARG A 429 -28.58 -8.74 12.16
CA ARG A 429 -29.89 -8.52 11.53
C ARG A 429 -31.02 -9.02 12.42
N LYS A 430 -30.90 -10.22 12.98
CA LYS A 430 -31.87 -10.80 13.91
C LYS A 430 -32.05 -9.94 15.17
N ASP A 431 -30.96 -9.45 15.75
CA ASP A 431 -31.01 -8.55 16.91
C ASP A 431 -31.70 -7.23 16.57
N LYS A 432 -31.42 -6.66 15.39
CA LYS A 432 -32.03 -5.43 14.90
C LYS A 432 -33.54 -5.58 14.69
N GLU A 433 -33.97 -6.67 14.05
CA GLU A 433 -35.38 -7.00 13.86
C GLU A 433 -36.09 -7.24 15.20
N GLY A 434 -35.46 -8.02 16.09
CA GLY A 434 -35.99 -8.30 17.42
C GLY A 434 -36.13 -7.05 18.29
N ALA A 435 -35.15 -6.15 18.27
CA ALA A 435 -35.20 -4.90 19.02
C ALA A 435 -36.28 -3.95 18.48
N ARG A 436 -36.54 -3.94 17.17
CA ARG A 436 -37.64 -3.15 16.58
C ARG A 436 -39.02 -3.70 16.92
N ALA A 437 -39.14 -5.02 17.09
CA ALA A 437 -40.40 -5.67 17.41
C ALA A 437 -40.79 -5.54 18.89
N GLN A 438 -39.83 -5.30 19.79
CA GLN A 438 -40.05 -5.31 21.24
C GLN A 438 -39.78 -3.94 21.86
N PRO A 439 -40.82 -3.27 22.40
CA PRO A 439 -40.62 -2.07 23.21
C PRO A 439 -39.69 -2.35 24.39
N GLY A 440 -38.81 -1.40 24.71
CA GLY A 440 -37.86 -1.54 25.82
C GLY A 440 -36.53 -2.22 25.46
N ILE A 441 -36.34 -2.66 24.21
CA ILE A 441 -35.05 -3.14 23.71
C ILE A 441 -34.47 -2.15 22.71
N LYS A 442 -33.21 -1.75 22.91
CA LYS A 442 -32.47 -0.96 21.91
C LYS A 442 -31.33 -1.77 21.32
N MET A 443 -31.17 -1.70 20.00
CA MET A 443 -29.99 -2.21 19.30
C MET A 443 -29.20 -1.03 18.74
N ILE A 444 -27.96 -0.88 19.22
CA ILE A 444 -27.06 0.21 18.85
C ILE A 444 -25.80 -0.33 18.18
N THR A 445 -25.25 0.45 17.26
CA THR A 445 -23.92 0.22 16.70
C THR A 445 -23.00 1.36 17.06
N VAL A 446 -21.76 1.06 17.39
CA VAL A 446 -20.79 2.07 17.84
C VAL A 446 -19.51 2.04 17.02
N ASP A 447 -19.02 3.22 16.66
CA ASP A 447 -17.75 3.38 15.96
C ASP A 447 -17.06 4.70 16.29
N LEU A 448 -15.72 4.71 16.27
CA LEU A 448 -14.94 5.93 16.39
C LEU A 448 -14.48 6.40 15.02
N GLN A 449 -14.99 7.56 14.59
CA GLN A 449 -14.62 8.15 13.31
C GLN A 449 -13.11 8.41 13.22
N LYS A 450 -12.58 8.38 11.99
CA LYS A 450 -11.23 8.84 11.69
C LYS A 450 -10.96 10.23 12.29
N CYS A 451 -9.73 10.46 12.76
CA CYS A 451 -9.37 11.72 13.40
C CYS A 451 -9.66 12.91 12.48
N LEU A 452 -10.42 13.88 13.00
CA LEU A 452 -10.82 15.08 12.29
C LEU A 452 -9.78 16.17 12.55
N ALA A 453 -9.20 16.73 11.49
CA ALA A 453 -8.16 17.75 11.61
C ALA A 453 -8.76 19.12 11.99
N THR A 454 -8.15 19.79 12.95
CA THR A 454 -8.55 21.11 13.43
C THR A 454 -7.32 22.00 13.64
N PRO A 455 -7.19 23.18 13.00
CA PRO A 455 -8.12 23.72 12.00
C PRO A 455 -8.03 22.94 10.69
N LEU A 456 -9.12 22.88 9.93
CA LEU A 456 -9.10 22.25 8.61
C LEU A 456 -8.63 23.25 7.56
N LEU A 457 -7.35 23.18 7.24
CA LEU A 457 -6.70 24.06 6.28
C LEU A 457 -6.40 23.34 4.96
N LYS A 458 -6.59 24.05 3.84
CA LYS A 458 -6.34 23.55 2.48
C LYS A 458 -5.04 24.08 1.88
N ASN A 459 -4.41 25.08 2.49
CA ASN A 459 -3.21 25.72 1.96
C ASN A 459 -1.97 24.83 2.11
N CYS A 460 -1.06 24.96 1.15
CA CYS A 460 0.12 24.12 1.03
C CYS A 460 1.02 24.10 2.26
N GLN A 461 1.29 25.28 2.84
CA GLN A 461 2.14 25.38 4.01
C GLN A 461 1.56 24.67 5.26
N SER A 462 0.23 24.52 5.35
CA SER A 462 -0.39 23.79 6.45
C SER A 462 -0.15 22.27 6.40
N PHE A 463 0.26 21.72 5.25
CA PHE A 463 0.59 20.30 5.14
C PHE A 463 1.89 19.93 5.86
N TYR A 464 2.75 20.91 6.15
CA TYR A 464 4.01 20.69 6.89
C TYR A 464 3.83 20.73 8.41
N SER A 465 2.64 21.06 8.91
CA SER A 465 2.40 21.31 10.34
C SER A 465 1.48 20.27 10.96
N LEU A 466 1.78 19.87 12.20
CA LEU A 466 0.87 19.09 13.03
C LEU A 466 -0.41 19.89 13.33
N LYS A 467 -1.56 19.20 13.29
CA LYS A 467 -2.87 19.76 13.60
C LYS A 467 -3.42 19.17 14.90
N LEU A 468 -4.39 19.86 15.50
CA LEU A 468 -5.15 19.36 16.64
C LEU A 468 -6.13 18.30 16.14
N TRP A 469 -6.20 17.17 16.83
CA TRP A 469 -7.17 16.12 16.50
C TRP A 469 -8.46 16.30 17.27
N THR A 470 -9.57 16.39 16.54
CA THR A 470 -10.92 16.26 17.06
C THR A 470 -11.40 14.82 16.81
N PHE A 471 -12.00 14.22 17.83
CA PHE A 471 -12.54 12.87 17.83
C PHE A 471 -14.07 12.93 17.81
N ASN A 472 -14.68 11.97 17.13
CA ASN A 472 -16.13 11.80 17.10
C ASN A 472 -16.45 10.31 17.31
N TYR A 473 -16.96 9.96 18.48
CA TYR A 473 -17.48 8.63 18.78
C TYR A 473 -18.98 8.61 18.49
N THR A 474 -19.40 7.79 17.55
CA THR A 474 -20.77 7.75 17.06
C THR A 474 -21.48 6.52 17.61
N ILE A 475 -22.59 6.75 18.31
CA ILE A 475 -23.54 5.72 18.70
C ILE A 475 -24.75 5.85 17.81
N TYR A 476 -24.96 4.88 16.92
CA TYR A 476 -26.11 4.84 16.03
C TYR A 476 -27.16 3.88 16.59
N ASP A 477 -28.36 4.38 16.83
CA ASP A 477 -29.49 3.57 17.25
C ASP A 477 -30.23 3.01 16.04
N ALA A 478 -30.15 1.68 15.85
CA ALA A 478 -30.79 1.01 14.73
C ALA A 478 -32.31 0.83 14.88
N THR A 479 -32.83 0.98 16.09
CA THR A 479 -34.26 0.96 16.40
C THR A 479 -34.92 2.29 15.99
N ASP A 480 -34.37 3.41 16.47
CA ASP A 480 -34.94 4.74 16.22
C ASP A 480 -34.42 5.39 14.92
N LYS A 481 -33.35 4.84 14.33
CA LYS A 481 -32.62 5.46 13.21
C LYS A 481 -32.13 6.87 13.56
N SER A 482 -31.63 7.02 14.78
CA SER A 482 -30.99 8.22 15.31
C SER A 482 -29.50 7.96 15.59
N ALA A 483 -28.72 9.02 15.72
CA ALA A 483 -27.31 8.94 16.06
C ALA A 483 -26.93 9.98 17.10
N ASP A 484 -26.13 9.57 18.07
CA ASP A 484 -25.48 10.44 19.03
C ASP A 484 -23.97 10.50 18.70
N CYS A 485 -23.50 11.68 18.33
CA CYS A 485 -22.10 11.97 18.09
C CYS A 485 -21.48 12.62 19.33
N PHE A 486 -20.61 11.88 20.02
CA PHE A 486 -19.83 12.36 21.15
C PHE A 486 -18.53 12.97 20.64
N VAL A 487 -18.37 14.28 20.81
CA VAL A 487 -17.27 15.05 20.19
C VAL A 487 -16.40 15.70 21.25
N TRP A 488 -15.09 15.52 21.12
CA TRP A 488 -14.06 16.17 21.94
C TRP A 488 -12.75 16.26 21.15
N ASP A 489 -11.79 17.07 21.59
CA ASP A 489 -10.46 17.10 21.00
C ASP A 489 -9.39 16.49 21.93
N GLU A 490 -8.20 16.26 21.38
CA GLU A 490 -7.10 15.61 22.09
C GLU A 490 -6.56 16.38 23.30
N SER A 491 -6.87 17.68 23.42
CA SER A 491 -6.57 18.45 24.62
C SER A 491 -7.56 18.19 25.76
N VAL A 492 -8.74 17.62 25.48
CA VAL A 492 -9.70 17.22 26.50
C VAL A 492 -9.38 15.82 27.02
N ALA A 493 -9.29 14.83 26.12
CA ALA A 493 -9.07 13.44 26.48
C ALA A 493 -8.41 12.61 25.36
N GLY A 494 -8.03 11.37 25.67
CA GLY A 494 -7.55 10.39 24.69
C GLY A 494 -8.68 9.79 23.86
N ARG A 495 -8.45 8.57 23.37
CA ARG A 495 -9.44 7.78 22.61
C ARG A 495 -9.37 6.29 22.98
N GLY A 496 -9.07 6.01 24.25
CA GLY A 496 -8.93 4.66 24.80
C GLY A 496 -10.23 4.14 25.41
N GLY A 497 -10.15 3.01 26.11
CA GLY A 497 -11.30 2.31 26.67
C GLY A 497 -12.08 3.10 27.72
N ASN A 498 -11.40 3.90 28.56
CA ASN A 498 -12.09 4.77 29.52
C ASN A 498 -12.92 5.85 28.81
N GLU A 499 -12.40 6.43 27.72
CA GLU A 499 -13.13 7.44 26.96
C GLU A 499 -14.38 6.86 26.27
N MET A 500 -14.26 5.69 25.63
CA MET A 500 -15.41 5.00 25.03
C MET A 500 -16.45 4.60 26.07
N ALA A 501 -16.00 4.05 27.20
CA ALA A 501 -16.87 3.68 28.32
C ALA A 501 -17.60 4.90 28.91
N SER A 502 -16.94 6.05 28.98
CA SER A 502 -17.56 7.30 29.47
C SER A 502 -18.65 7.81 28.53
N CYS A 503 -18.41 7.76 27.21
CA CYS A 503 -19.42 8.11 26.20
C CYS A 503 -20.62 7.14 26.28
N MET A 504 -20.34 5.83 26.41
CA MET A 504 -21.37 4.81 26.58
C MET A 504 -22.18 5.00 27.87
N MET A 505 -21.50 5.32 28.98
CA MET A 505 -22.15 5.61 30.26
C MET A 505 -23.10 6.81 30.14
N ARG A 506 -22.65 7.91 29.51
CA ARG A 506 -23.51 9.07 29.27
C ARG A 506 -24.71 8.73 28.40
N TYR A 507 -24.50 8.00 27.30
CA TYR A 507 -25.60 7.54 26.44
C TYR A 507 -26.66 6.74 27.21
N ILE A 508 -26.23 5.72 27.96
CA ILE A 508 -27.15 4.79 28.65
C ILE A 508 -27.88 5.46 29.80
N LEU A 509 -27.24 6.38 30.52
CA LEU A 509 -27.90 7.14 31.59
C LEU A 509 -28.97 8.09 31.06
N ASP A 510 -28.75 8.68 29.88
CA ASP A 510 -29.72 9.56 29.20
C ASP A 510 -30.94 8.80 28.64
N LEU A 511 -30.89 7.47 28.52
CA LEU A 511 -32.01 6.69 28.00
C LEU A 511 -33.23 6.70 28.94
N PRO A 512 -34.46 6.67 28.40
CA PRO A 512 -35.66 6.60 29.23
C PRO A 512 -35.71 5.29 30.03
N ASN A 513 -36.35 5.33 31.19
CA ASN A 513 -36.48 4.16 32.08
C ASN A 513 -37.38 3.04 31.50
N SER A 514 -38.03 3.28 30.36
CA SER A 514 -38.73 2.23 29.60
C SER A 514 -37.78 1.25 28.92
N ILE A 515 -36.49 1.56 28.79
CA ILE A 515 -35.49 0.68 28.19
C ILE A 515 -34.94 -0.28 29.26
N GLU A 516 -35.13 -1.57 29.02
CA GLU A 516 -34.71 -2.65 29.91
C GLU A 516 -33.52 -3.45 29.35
N ARG A 517 -33.31 -3.44 28.02
CA ARG A 517 -32.22 -4.20 27.38
C ARG A 517 -31.54 -3.40 26.29
N ILE A 518 -30.22 -3.47 26.26
CA ILE A 518 -29.39 -2.84 25.22
C ILE A 518 -28.51 -3.91 24.57
N ILE A 519 -28.56 -3.97 23.25
CA ILE A 519 -27.72 -4.84 22.42
C ILE A 519 -26.78 -3.95 21.61
N ILE A 520 -25.49 -4.08 21.87
CA ILE A 520 -24.42 -3.26 21.30
C ILE A 520 -23.68 -4.10 20.27
N TRP A 521 -23.50 -3.56 19.08
CA TRP A 521 -22.61 -4.12 18.06
C TRP A 521 -21.47 -3.15 17.78
N SER A 522 -20.24 -3.66 17.78
CA SER A 522 -19.07 -2.84 17.45
C SER A 522 -18.05 -3.62 16.63
N ASP A 523 -17.06 -2.89 16.13
CA ASP A 523 -15.80 -3.46 15.70
C ASP A 523 -15.10 -4.20 16.85
N ASN A 524 -14.08 -4.98 16.49
CA ASN A 524 -13.32 -5.77 17.46
C ASN A 524 -12.00 -5.09 17.87
N CYS A 525 -12.04 -3.79 18.15
CA CYS A 525 -10.89 -3.01 18.60
C CYS A 525 -10.61 -3.23 20.10
N PRO A 526 -9.47 -3.84 20.50
CA PRO A 526 -9.17 -4.10 21.90
C PRO A 526 -8.98 -2.83 22.71
N SER A 527 -8.35 -1.81 22.14
CA SER A 527 -8.05 -0.57 22.87
C SER A 527 -9.29 0.29 23.12
N GLN A 528 -10.41 0.03 22.46
CA GLN A 528 -11.62 0.84 22.52
C GLN A 528 -12.81 0.06 23.07
N ASN A 529 -13.19 -1.03 22.42
CA ASN A 529 -14.47 -1.70 22.66
C ASN A 529 -14.32 -3.04 23.40
N ARG A 530 -13.21 -3.77 23.19
CA ARG A 530 -12.98 -5.10 23.78
C ARG A 530 -11.88 -5.07 24.84
N ASN A 531 -12.15 -4.37 25.94
CA ASN A 531 -11.25 -4.20 27.09
C ASN A 531 -11.98 -4.31 28.44
N GLN A 532 -11.21 -4.29 29.51
CA GLN A 532 -11.71 -4.37 30.89
C GLN A 532 -12.57 -3.16 31.27
N GLN A 533 -12.24 -1.96 30.78
CA GLN A 533 -12.96 -0.72 31.10
C GLN A 533 -14.43 -0.81 30.68
N MET A 534 -14.72 -1.33 29.49
CA MET A 534 -16.10 -1.57 29.03
C MET A 534 -16.83 -2.60 29.90
N ILE A 535 -16.17 -3.68 30.31
CA ILE A 535 -16.74 -4.71 31.19
C ILE A 535 -17.13 -4.11 32.55
N MET A 536 -16.26 -3.29 33.14
CA MET A 536 -16.54 -2.61 34.41
C MET A 536 -17.66 -1.58 34.24
N CYS A 537 -17.66 -0.82 33.14
CA CYS A 537 -18.70 0.14 32.80
C CYS A 537 -20.09 -0.50 32.74
N TYR A 538 -20.25 -1.61 32.01
CA TYR A 538 -21.55 -2.29 31.92
C TYR A 538 -22.04 -2.82 33.26
N SER A 539 -21.15 -3.39 34.05
CA SER A 539 -21.49 -3.88 35.39
C SER A 539 -21.90 -2.74 36.32
N TYR A 540 -21.18 -1.61 36.27
CA TYR A 540 -21.50 -0.40 37.03
C TYR A 540 -22.84 0.23 36.60
N LEU A 541 -23.11 0.30 35.30
CA LEU A 541 -24.35 0.85 34.75
C LEU A 541 -25.59 0.06 35.20
N LEU A 542 -25.50 -1.27 35.25
CA LEU A 542 -26.59 -2.11 35.75
C LEU A 542 -26.85 -1.90 37.25
N MET A 543 -25.84 -1.53 38.04
CA MET A 543 -26.02 -1.14 39.44
C MET A 543 -26.59 0.28 39.59
N MET A 544 -26.26 1.19 38.67
CA MET A 544 -26.67 2.59 38.68
C MET A 544 -28.10 2.82 38.17
N LYS A 545 -28.55 2.04 37.19
CA LYS A 545 -29.84 2.23 36.50
C LYS A 545 -30.73 0.98 36.68
N PRO A 546 -31.54 0.90 37.74
CA PRO A 546 -32.35 -0.28 38.06
C PRO A 546 -33.36 -0.68 36.98
N SER A 547 -33.76 0.25 36.10
CA SER A 547 -34.64 -0.07 34.97
C SER A 547 -33.96 -0.96 33.92
N LEU A 548 -32.63 -0.92 33.83
CA LEU A 548 -31.86 -1.66 32.85
C LEU A 548 -31.54 -3.06 33.40
N LYS A 549 -32.08 -4.09 32.77
CA LYS A 549 -31.97 -5.49 33.19
C LYS A 549 -30.83 -6.23 32.50
N CYS A 550 -30.49 -5.87 31.26
CA CYS A 550 -29.52 -6.61 30.46
C CYS A 550 -28.72 -5.71 29.51
N ILE A 551 -27.40 -5.90 29.45
CA ILE A 551 -26.53 -5.33 28.43
C ILE A 551 -25.81 -6.46 27.70
N GLU A 552 -25.91 -6.47 26.37
CA GLU A 552 -25.16 -7.36 25.50
C GLU A 552 -24.22 -6.58 24.60
N HIS A 553 -22.99 -7.04 24.45
CA HIS A 553 -22.02 -6.46 23.52
C HIS A 553 -21.45 -7.56 22.62
N LYS A 554 -21.71 -7.42 21.33
CA LYS A 554 -21.40 -8.37 20.26
C LYS A 554 -20.39 -7.74 19.30
N PHE A 555 -19.44 -8.54 18.82
CA PHE A 555 -18.32 -8.04 18.01
C PHE A 555 -18.40 -8.58 16.58
N LEU A 556 -18.29 -7.68 15.60
CA LEU A 556 -18.07 -8.06 14.20
C LEU A 556 -16.65 -8.61 13.99
N LEU A 557 -16.44 -9.32 12.88
CA LEU A 557 -15.12 -9.84 12.52
C LEU A 557 -14.27 -8.71 11.94
N ARG A 558 -12.98 -8.63 12.33
CA ARG A 558 -12.07 -7.57 11.89
C ARG A 558 -11.88 -7.59 10.39
N GLY A 559 -11.86 -6.41 9.76
CA GLY A 559 -11.77 -6.27 8.29
C GLY A 559 -12.99 -6.77 7.53
N HIS A 560 -14.07 -7.13 8.24
CA HIS A 560 -15.40 -7.39 7.69
C HIS A 560 -16.43 -6.51 8.40
N THR A 561 -16.06 -5.27 8.73
CA THR A 561 -16.85 -4.32 9.51
C THR A 561 -17.48 -3.26 8.61
N HIS A 562 -18.80 -3.35 8.46
CA HIS A 562 -19.66 -2.31 7.90
C HIS A 562 -20.75 -2.02 8.92
N MET A 563 -20.71 -0.82 9.49
CA MET A 563 -21.58 -0.40 10.57
C MET A 563 -22.49 0.75 10.13
N GLU A 564 -23.68 0.82 10.72
CA GLU A 564 -24.59 1.93 10.47
C GLU A 564 -24.00 3.27 10.90
N ALA A 565 -23.11 3.28 11.91
CA ALA A 565 -22.33 4.45 12.30
C ALA A 565 -21.49 5.03 11.14
N ASP A 566 -20.96 4.18 10.24
CA ASP A 566 -20.16 4.62 9.08
C ASP A 566 -20.97 5.51 8.14
N THR A 567 -22.30 5.31 8.07
CA THR A 567 -23.19 6.14 7.25
C THR A 567 -23.26 7.58 7.75
N VAL A 568 -23.14 7.78 9.08
CA VAL A 568 -23.08 9.11 9.70
C VAL A 568 -21.75 9.76 9.36
N HIS A 569 -20.64 9.02 9.41
CA HIS A 569 -19.32 9.54 9.07
C HIS A 569 -19.23 9.95 7.60
N ALA A 570 -19.75 9.11 6.70
CA ALA A 570 -19.85 9.42 5.28
C ALA A 570 -20.69 10.68 5.03
N ARG A 571 -21.76 10.88 5.79
CA ARG A 571 -22.61 12.08 5.72
C ARG A 571 -21.85 13.33 6.18
N ILE A 572 -21.09 13.26 7.26
CA ILE A 572 -20.22 14.35 7.74
C ILE A 572 -19.18 14.71 6.67
N GLU A 573 -18.54 13.72 6.04
CA GLU A 573 -17.56 13.93 4.97
C GLU A 573 -18.17 14.49 3.68
N LYS A 574 -19.43 14.17 3.39
CA LYS A 574 -20.17 14.78 2.29
C LYS A 574 -20.52 16.23 2.62
N GLN A 575 -20.99 16.49 3.85
CA GLN A 575 -21.41 17.81 4.30
C GLN A 575 -20.27 18.83 4.26
N ILE A 576 -19.05 18.44 4.60
CA ILE A 576 -17.89 19.34 4.51
C ILE A 576 -17.51 19.70 3.07
N LYS A 577 -17.78 18.80 2.12
CA LYS A 577 -17.53 19.06 0.69
C LYS A 577 -18.62 19.95 0.09
N SER A 578 -19.87 19.79 0.54
CA SER A 578 -21.00 20.60 0.05
C SER A 578 -21.00 22.03 0.59
N LEU A 579 -20.32 22.30 1.71
CA LEU A 579 -20.19 23.63 2.31
C LEU A 579 -18.76 24.18 2.20
N PRO A 580 -18.25 24.52 1.00
CA PRO A 580 -16.87 24.98 0.81
C PRO A 580 -16.54 26.26 1.59
N GLN A 581 -17.54 27.09 1.90
CA GLN A 581 -17.43 28.32 2.68
C GLN A 581 -17.40 28.09 4.20
N PHE A 582 -17.79 26.90 4.68
CA PHE A 582 -17.78 26.58 6.10
C PHE A 582 -16.34 26.27 6.53
N GLN A 583 -15.75 27.18 7.31
CA GLN A 583 -14.38 27.03 7.80
C GLN A 583 -14.37 26.33 9.15
N ILE A 584 -13.67 25.21 9.25
CA ILE A 584 -13.41 24.55 10.52
C ILE A 584 -12.17 25.20 11.16
N CYS A 585 -12.39 26.08 12.13
CA CYS A 585 -11.34 26.79 12.85
C CYS A 585 -11.11 26.25 14.27
N THR A 586 -12.06 25.54 14.85
CA THR A 586 -12.02 25.02 16.22
C THR A 586 -12.79 23.69 16.29
N PRO A 587 -12.63 22.88 17.36
CA PRO A 587 -13.44 21.67 17.52
C PRO A 587 -14.95 21.95 17.60
N TRP A 588 -15.34 23.13 18.08
CA TRP A 588 -16.73 23.57 18.10
C TRP A 588 -17.34 23.66 16.68
N ASP A 589 -16.55 24.08 15.69
CA ASP A 589 -17.02 24.15 14.30
C ASP A 589 -17.34 22.75 13.74
N TRP A 590 -16.61 21.71 14.16
CA TRP A 590 -16.97 20.33 13.84
C TRP A 590 -18.32 19.95 14.44
N GLN A 591 -18.58 20.32 15.71
CA GLN A 591 -19.86 20.06 16.35
C GLN A 591 -21.01 20.73 15.59
N GLN A 592 -20.83 21.99 15.18
CA GLN A 592 -21.81 22.70 14.37
C GLN A 592 -22.05 22.03 13.02
N LEU A 593 -20.98 21.61 12.32
CA LEU A 593 -21.10 20.90 11.05
C LEU A 593 -21.86 19.56 11.21
N ILE A 594 -21.60 18.82 12.28
CA ILE A 594 -22.27 17.55 12.56
C ILE A 594 -23.76 17.78 12.84
N ARG A 595 -24.13 18.84 13.59
CA ARG A 595 -25.54 19.23 13.81
C ARG A 595 -26.27 19.53 12.50
N LEU A 596 -25.57 20.10 11.51
CA LEU A 596 -26.13 20.37 10.18
C LEU A 596 -26.30 19.12 9.32
N CYS A 597 -25.74 17.97 9.71
CA CYS A 597 -25.84 16.76 8.91
C CYS A 597 -27.29 16.24 8.87
N GLY A 598 -28.08 16.39 9.93
CA GLY A 598 -29.51 16.05 9.89
C GLY A 598 -30.20 16.08 11.25
N PRO A 599 -31.54 16.12 11.28
CA PRO A 599 -32.32 16.29 12.51
C PRO A 599 -32.21 15.11 13.48
N ASN A 600 -31.90 13.90 12.97
CA ASN A 600 -31.77 12.69 13.77
C ASN A 600 -30.35 12.50 14.33
N ILE A 601 -29.46 13.49 14.18
CA ILE A 601 -28.08 13.45 14.67
C ILE A 601 -27.96 14.43 15.84
N ALA A 602 -27.86 13.90 17.05
CA ALA A 602 -27.57 14.66 18.25
C ALA A 602 -26.05 14.79 18.44
N VAL A 603 -25.58 15.97 18.85
CA VAL A 603 -24.17 16.20 19.17
C VAL A 603 -24.02 16.43 20.66
N LYS A 604 -23.26 15.55 21.31
CA LYS A 604 -22.92 15.59 22.72
C LYS A 604 -21.47 16.03 22.88
N GLU A 605 -21.28 17.25 23.37
CA GLU A 605 -19.96 17.76 23.71
C GLU A 605 -19.45 17.06 24.98
N MET A 606 -18.23 16.53 24.90
CA MET A 606 -17.57 15.82 26.00
C MET A 606 -16.45 16.66 26.58
N GLU A 607 -16.57 17.01 27.86
CA GLU A 607 -15.61 17.77 28.65
C GLU A 607 -14.77 16.85 29.54
N THR A 608 -13.69 17.37 30.13
CA THR A 608 -12.75 16.62 30.97
C THR A 608 -13.45 15.83 32.08
N ASP A 609 -14.43 16.44 32.76
CA ASP A 609 -15.17 15.80 33.85
C ASP A 609 -16.12 14.69 33.40
N ASN A 610 -16.49 14.67 32.12
CA ASN A 610 -17.33 13.62 31.58
C ASN A 610 -16.57 12.30 31.42
N PHE A 611 -15.23 12.35 31.32
CA PHE A 611 -14.41 11.17 31.15
C PHE A 611 -14.05 10.57 32.51
N LYS A 612 -14.57 9.38 32.80
CA LYS A 612 -14.44 8.67 34.09
C LYS A 612 -13.38 7.58 34.05
N ASN A 613 -12.73 7.35 35.19
CA ASN A 613 -11.72 6.30 35.33
C ASN A 613 -12.35 4.99 35.83
N PHE A 614 -12.66 4.07 34.91
CA PHE A 614 -13.27 2.78 35.27
C PHE A 614 -12.28 1.83 35.97
N ASN A 615 -10.98 2.17 35.96
CA ASN A 615 -9.99 1.43 36.76
C ASN A 615 -10.20 1.65 38.26
N ASP A 616 -10.89 2.72 38.69
CA ASP A 616 -11.18 2.95 40.12
C ASP A 616 -12.14 1.90 40.68
N LEU A 617 -12.94 1.25 39.82
CA LEU A 617 -13.77 0.11 40.19
C LEU A 617 -12.93 -1.14 40.45
N GLN A 618 -11.74 -1.21 39.84
CA GLN A 618 -10.79 -2.31 40.02
C GLN A 618 -10.08 -2.15 41.37
N GLY A 619 -10.28 -3.12 42.26
CA GLY A 619 -9.80 -3.07 43.63
C GLY A 619 -10.89 -2.64 44.62
N CYS A 620 -11.88 -1.85 44.22
CA CYS A 620 -13.03 -1.56 45.08
C CYS A 620 -14.07 -2.68 45.03
N ILE A 621 -14.77 -2.82 43.90
CA ILE A 621 -15.86 -3.79 43.71
C ILE A 621 -15.39 -4.99 42.90
N PHE A 622 -14.57 -4.73 41.87
CA PHE A 622 -14.19 -5.72 40.89
C PHE A 622 -12.70 -6.05 40.92
N GLN A 623 -12.33 -7.24 40.46
CA GLN A 623 -10.95 -7.69 40.30
C GLN A 623 -10.81 -8.39 38.96
N SER A 624 -9.78 -8.04 38.18
CA SER A 624 -9.47 -8.77 36.95
C SER A 624 -9.14 -10.23 37.27
N LYS A 625 -9.90 -11.15 36.67
CA LYS A 625 -9.66 -12.58 36.77
C LYS A 625 -9.18 -13.12 35.42
N LYS A 626 -8.28 -14.12 35.50
CA LYS A 626 -7.76 -14.86 34.33
C LYS A 626 -8.37 -16.26 34.20
N LYS A 627 -9.30 -16.59 35.09
CA LYS A 627 -9.98 -17.88 35.13
C LYS A 627 -11.48 -17.70 35.19
N THR A 628 -12.19 -18.58 34.50
CA THR A 628 -13.66 -18.68 34.55
C THR A 628 -14.11 -19.26 35.89
N VAL A 629 -15.43 -19.26 36.13
CA VAL A 629 -16.04 -19.95 37.28
C VAL A 629 -15.75 -21.45 37.26
N THR A 630 -15.59 -22.05 36.07
CA THR A 630 -15.20 -23.45 35.86
C THR A 630 -13.68 -23.68 35.90
N ASN A 631 -12.89 -22.69 36.35
CA ASN A 631 -11.43 -22.74 36.50
C ASN A 631 -10.64 -22.90 35.17
N GLN A 632 -11.26 -22.59 34.03
CA GLN A 632 -10.62 -22.57 32.71
C GLN A 632 -9.95 -21.22 32.44
N THR A 633 -8.90 -21.22 31.61
CA THR A 633 -8.17 -19.99 31.26
C THR A 633 -9.03 -19.06 30.40
N PHE A 634 -9.18 -17.81 30.84
CA PHE A 634 -10.00 -16.80 30.18
C PHE A 634 -9.15 -15.77 29.42
N PHE A 635 -9.57 -15.48 28.18
CA PHE A 635 -8.98 -14.43 27.35
C PHE A 635 -10.08 -13.54 26.76
N VAL A 636 -10.13 -12.27 27.19
CA VAL A 636 -11.05 -11.25 26.64
C VAL A 636 -10.91 -11.15 25.12
N SER A 637 -9.70 -11.36 24.58
CA SER A 637 -9.40 -11.33 23.14
C SER A 637 -10.06 -12.45 22.32
N LYS A 638 -10.63 -13.48 22.96
CA LYS A 638 -11.39 -14.55 22.29
C LYS A 638 -12.89 -14.39 22.39
N VAL A 639 -13.37 -13.42 23.17
CA VAL A 639 -14.81 -13.19 23.35
C VAL A 639 -15.40 -12.54 22.10
N VAL A 640 -16.55 -13.07 21.66
CA VAL A 640 -17.34 -12.55 20.53
C VAL A 640 -18.69 -11.98 20.96
N HIS A 641 -19.17 -12.39 22.14
CA HIS A 641 -20.42 -11.93 22.73
C HIS A 641 -20.26 -11.87 24.26
N MET A 642 -20.45 -10.68 24.83
CA MET A 642 -20.54 -10.44 26.27
C MET A 642 -21.99 -10.15 26.65
N LYS A 643 -22.44 -10.67 27.78
CA LYS A 643 -23.77 -10.45 28.34
C LYS A 643 -23.67 -10.21 29.84
N PHE A 644 -24.33 -9.15 30.30
CA PHE A 644 -24.39 -8.72 31.69
C PHE A 644 -25.85 -8.63 32.13
N LEU A 645 -26.13 -9.05 33.35
CA LEU A 645 -27.47 -9.13 33.92
C LEU A 645 -27.54 -8.31 35.21
N ALA A 646 -28.62 -7.57 35.42
CA ALA A 646 -28.84 -6.78 36.63
C ALA A 646 -28.96 -7.64 37.89
N GLU A 647 -29.39 -8.90 37.76
CA GLU A 647 -29.49 -9.87 38.87
C GLU A 647 -28.11 -10.31 39.38
N THR A 648 -27.10 -10.29 38.52
CA THR A 648 -25.72 -10.73 38.83
C THR A 648 -24.70 -9.69 38.36
N PRO A 649 -24.78 -8.44 38.88
CA PRO A 649 -23.94 -7.35 38.40
C PRO A 649 -22.47 -7.61 38.77
N GLY A 650 -21.59 -7.70 37.78
CA GLY A 650 -20.19 -8.11 37.98
C GLY A 650 -19.86 -9.51 37.46
N VAL A 651 -20.89 -10.32 37.16
CA VAL A 651 -20.70 -11.59 36.44
C VAL A 651 -20.89 -11.34 34.94
N MET A 652 -19.83 -11.58 34.17
CA MET A 652 -19.90 -11.55 32.71
C MET A 652 -20.19 -12.95 32.18
N HIS A 653 -21.30 -13.07 31.47
CA HIS A 653 -21.63 -14.23 30.65
C HIS A 653 -21.02 -14.01 29.27
N PHE A 654 -20.25 -14.95 28.73
CA PHE A 654 -19.60 -14.76 27.43
C PHE A 654 -19.66 -15.99 26.53
N LYS A 655 -19.53 -15.74 25.23
CA LYS A 655 -19.28 -16.75 24.20
C LYS A 655 -18.00 -16.43 23.44
N THR A 656 -17.26 -17.46 23.05
CA THR A 656 -16.11 -17.39 22.14
C THR A 656 -16.48 -17.70 20.69
N LYS A 657 -17.63 -18.34 20.45
CA LYS A 657 -18.25 -18.48 19.13
C LYS A 657 -19.76 -18.24 19.24
N PHE A 658 -20.37 -17.62 18.25
CA PHE A 658 -21.82 -17.36 18.29
C PHE A 658 -22.66 -18.65 18.27
N CYS A 659 -22.16 -19.70 17.64
CA CYS A 659 -22.81 -21.02 17.59
C CYS A 659 -22.74 -21.81 18.91
N GLN A 660 -21.98 -21.37 19.92
CA GLN A 660 -22.00 -22.02 21.22
C GLN A 660 -23.42 -21.93 21.81
N GLU A 661 -23.96 -23.04 22.29
CA GLU A 661 -25.30 -23.07 22.90
C GLU A 661 -25.30 -22.28 24.22
N ASN A 662 -24.42 -22.68 25.13
CA ASN A 662 -24.33 -22.15 26.49
C ASN A 662 -23.34 -20.98 26.62
N PHE A 663 -23.61 -20.10 27.59
CA PHE A 663 -22.65 -19.08 27.98
C PHE A 663 -21.68 -19.63 29.02
N GLU A 664 -20.40 -19.30 28.86
CA GLU A 664 -19.42 -19.42 29.93
C GLU A 664 -19.52 -18.21 30.86
N GLN A 665 -19.05 -18.35 32.10
CA GLN A 665 -19.16 -17.29 33.11
C GLN A 665 -17.79 -16.94 33.69
N ILE A 666 -17.58 -15.65 33.90
CA ILE A 666 -16.50 -15.11 34.71
C ILE A 666 -17.08 -14.10 35.69
N ASP A 667 -16.81 -14.35 36.97
CA ASP A 667 -17.22 -13.47 38.05
C ASP A 667 -16.10 -12.47 38.33
N TYR A 668 -16.33 -11.18 38.17
CA TYR A 668 -15.35 -10.14 38.47
C TYR A 668 -15.40 -9.65 39.93
N HIS A 669 -16.30 -10.15 40.79
CA HIS A 669 -16.32 -9.72 42.19
C HIS A 669 -14.99 -9.99 42.89
N ARG A 670 -14.57 -8.98 43.67
CA ARG A 670 -13.39 -9.09 44.51
C ARG A 670 -13.69 -10.02 45.69
N VAL A 671 -12.88 -11.06 45.87
CA VAL A 671 -12.96 -11.94 47.05
C VAL A 671 -12.14 -11.32 48.19
N ASN A 672 -12.81 -10.74 49.19
CA ASN A 672 -12.13 -10.19 50.37
C ASN A 672 -11.68 -11.32 51.32
N ARG A 673 -10.41 -11.73 51.24
CA ARG A 673 -9.82 -12.73 52.15
C ARG A 673 -9.69 -12.28 53.62
N ARG A 674 -10.01 -11.03 53.97
CA ARG A 674 -9.86 -10.49 55.36
C ARG A 674 -11.19 -10.22 56.09
N SER A 675 -12.35 -10.55 55.52
CA SER A 675 -13.67 -10.15 56.06
C SER A 675 -14.40 -11.21 56.88
N THR A 676 -13.70 -12.15 57.52
CA THR A 676 -14.34 -13.07 58.48
C THR A 676 -14.51 -12.45 59.89
N ARG A 677 -14.16 -11.16 60.09
CA ARG A 677 -14.25 -10.50 61.41
C ARG A 677 -15.07 -9.20 61.49
N GLN A 678 -15.66 -8.73 60.38
CA GLN A 678 -16.54 -7.55 60.42
C GLN A 678 -17.69 -7.73 59.41
N LEU A 679 -18.62 -8.60 59.74
CA LEU A 679 -19.95 -8.67 59.12
C LEU A 679 -20.96 -8.51 60.26
N ASN A 680 -21.06 -7.29 60.78
CA ASN A 680 -22.14 -6.81 61.64
C ASN A 680 -22.23 -5.28 61.47
N ASN A 681 -22.54 -4.83 60.25
CA ASN A 681 -23.22 -3.56 59.99
C ASN A 681 -23.68 -3.52 58.52
N PRO A 682 -24.97 -3.79 58.24
CA PRO A 682 -25.55 -3.77 56.89
C PRO A 682 -26.03 -2.37 56.45
N SER A 683 -25.46 -1.29 56.97
CA SER A 683 -25.91 0.08 56.71
C SER A 683 -24.81 0.91 56.04
N THR A 684 -25.08 1.30 54.79
CA THR A 684 -24.34 2.24 53.92
C THR A 684 -23.09 1.73 53.17
N SER A 685 -23.26 0.92 52.12
CA SER A 685 -22.29 0.87 51.02
C SER A 685 -22.85 1.60 49.80
N SER A 686 -22.77 2.93 49.79
CA SER A 686 -23.04 3.72 48.58
C SER A 686 -22.12 3.27 47.45
N LEU A 687 -22.64 3.13 46.23
CA LEU A 687 -21.86 2.79 45.05
C LEU A 687 -20.69 3.80 44.91
N PRO A 688 -19.44 3.36 44.64
CA PRO A 688 -18.31 4.27 44.50
C PRO A 688 -18.59 5.28 43.40
N THR A 689 -18.33 6.55 43.71
CA THR A 689 -18.40 7.63 42.73
C THR A 689 -17.16 7.54 41.84
N LEU A 690 -17.37 7.44 40.53
CA LEU A 690 -16.27 7.43 39.56
C LEU A 690 -15.65 8.81 39.43
N LEU A 691 -14.34 8.89 39.66
CA LEU A 691 -13.58 10.11 39.48
C LEU A 691 -13.28 10.36 37.99
N PRO A 692 -13.10 11.62 37.58
CA PRO A 692 -12.58 11.93 36.26
C PRO A 692 -11.22 11.25 36.01
N ILE A 693 -10.92 10.90 34.75
CA ILE A 693 -9.59 10.38 34.36
C ILE A 693 -8.51 11.41 34.72
N ARG A 694 -8.84 12.69 34.61
CA ARG A 694 -7.97 13.83 34.90
C ARG A 694 -8.82 14.95 35.50
N ASN A 695 -8.22 15.73 36.39
CA ASN A 695 -8.84 16.94 36.93
C ASN A 695 -8.59 18.16 36.04
N ASP A 696 -7.64 18.06 35.11
CA ASP A 696 -7.27 19.13 34.19
C ASP A 696 -7.24 18.62 32.74
N PRO A 697 -7.37 19.53 31.75
CA PRO A 697 -7.17 19.23 30.34
C PRO A 697 -5.81 18.54 30.08
N LYS A 698 -5.82 17.66 29.09
CA LYS A 698 -4.64 16.94 28.60
C LYS A 698 -3.71 17.90 27.86
N PRO A 699 -2.44 18.05 28.31
CA PRO A 699 -1.47 18.84 27.57
C PRO A 699 -1.17 18.18 26.22
N ILE A 700 -1.07 19.00 25.18
CA ILE A 700 -0.56 18.57 23.87
C ILE A 700 0.98 18.63 23.87
N SER A 701 1.62 17.94 22.93
CA SER A 701 3.08 18.01 22.81
C SER A 701 3.56 19.41 22.40
N THR A 702 4.73 19.82 22.91
CA THR A 702 5.32 21.14 22.59
C THR A 702 5.52 21.34 21.09
N LYS A 703 5.92 20.27 20.38
CA LYS A 703 6.05 20.28 18.91
C LYS A 703 4.72 20.61 18.23
N LYS A 704 3.63 19.99 18.68
CA LYS A 704 2.30 20.24 18.13
C LYS A 704 1.82 21.65 18.45
N TYR A 705 2.01 22.12 19.69
CA TYR A 705 1.68 23.49 20.07
C TYR A 705 2.38 24.51 19.17
N THR A 706 3.70 24.35 18.97
CA THR A 706 4.52 25.23 18.12
C THR A 706 3.99 25.26 16.68
N ASP A 707 3.64 24.10 16.13
CA ASP A 707 3.06 24.01 14.79
C ASP A 707 1.68 24.67 14.71
N LEU A 708 0.83 24.50 15.73
CA LEU A 708 -0.46 25.20 15.81
C LEU A 708 -0.30 26.73 15.84
N GLN A 709 0.71 27.25 16.55
CA GLN A 709 1.01 28.69 16.54
C GLN A 709 1.40 29.18 15.14
N LYS A 710 2.16 28.40 14.37
CA LYS A 710 2.50 28.73 12.96
C LYS A 710 1.27 28.77 12.06
N LEU A 711 0.28 27.92 12.33
CA LEU A 711 -0.95 27.84 11.54
C LEU A 711 -1.88 29.05 11.75
N LEU A 712 -1.71 29.83 12.83
CA LEU A 712 -2.60 30.94 13.17
C LEU A 712 -2.72 32.02 12.10
N LYS A 713 -1.71 32.18 11.24
CA LYS A 713 -1.79 33.16 10.14
C LYS A 713 -2.87 32.85 9.10
N TRP A 714 -3.39 31.62 9.06
CA TRP A 714 -4.54 31.23 8.23
C TRP A 714 -5.82 30.98 9.03
N VAL A 715 -5.78 31.22 10.34
CA VAL A 715 -6.94 31.13 11.21
C VAL A 715 -7.42 32.56 11.51
N PRO A 716 -8.72 32.87 11.41
CA PRO A 716 -9.24 34.18 11.79
C PRO A 716 -8.84 34.57 13.21
N GLN A 717 -8.45 35.84 13.41
CA GLN A 717 -7.87 36.34 14.67
C GLN A 717 -8.75 36.07 15.91
N ARG A 718 -10.08 36.08 15.74
CA ARG A 718 -11.04 35.76 16.81
C ARG A 718 -10.84 34.36 17.45
N PHE A 719 -10.26 33.41 16.72
CA PHE A 719 -10.00 32.06 17.22
C PHE A 719 -8.58 31.86 17.74
N HIS A 720 -7.70 32.87 17.64
CA HIS A 720 -6.31 32.74 18.11
C HIS A 720 -6.23 32.47 19.61
N GLY A 721 -7.13 33.05 20.40
CA GLY A 721 -7.19 32.85 21.84
C GLY A 721 -7.32 31.37 22.22
N TYR A 722 -8.15 30.62 21.48
CA TYR A 722 -8.33 29.18 21.69
C TYR A 722 -6.99 28.43 21.64
N TYR A 723 -6.22 28.63 20.57
CA TYR A 723 -4.95 27.94 20.35
C TYR A 723 -3.82 28.41 21.28
N LYS A 724 -3.77 29.71 21.59
CA LYS A 724 -2.76 30.26 22.50
C LYS A 724 -2.89 29.71 23.91
N ASN A 725 -4.12 29.43 24.33
CA ASN A 725 -4.45 28.94 25.67
C ASN A 725 -4.37 27.40 25.79
N LEU A 726 -4.03 26.67 24.73
CA LEU A 726 -3.86 25.22 24.81
C LEU A 726 -2.69 24.86 25.74
N ARG A 727 -2.99 24.07 26.77
CA ARG A 727 -1.99 23.53 27.67
C ARG A 727 -1.06 22.59 26.88
N HIS A 728 0.24 22.71 27.11
CA HIS A 728 1.25 21.90 26.44
C HIS A 728 2.32 21.44 27.42
N GLU A 729 3.03 20.37 27.05
CA GLU A 729 4.13 19.83 27.85
C GLU A 729 5.17 20.91 28.15
N ALA A 730 5.62 20.97 29.40
CA ALA A 730 6.68 21.88 29.81
C ALA A 730 7.95 21.54 29.04
N VAL A 731 8.62 22.56 28.51
CA VAL A 731 9.96 22.41 27.94
C VAL A 731 10.87 22.06 29.11
N HIS A 732 11.27 20.79 29.23
CA HIS A 732 12.47 20.47 29.98
C HIS A 732 13.63 20.98 29.13
N GLU A 733 14.16 22.15 29.49
CA GLU A 733 15.48 22.60 29.04
C GLU A 733 16.52 21.70 29.72
N ASP A 734 16.71 20.49 29.22
CA ASP A 734 17.88 19.66 29.52
C ASP A 734 18.22 18.81 28.28
N ASP A 735 19.43 19.05 27.77
CA ASP A 735 20.22 18.43 26.68
C ASP A 735 19.99 18.82 25.20
#